data_AF-A0A496SHW9-F1
#
_entry.id   AF-A0A496SHW9-F1
#
_cell.length_a   1.000
_cell.length_b   1.000
_cell.length_c   1.000
_cell.angle_alpha   90.00
_cell.angle_beta   90.00
_cell.angle_gamma   90.00
#
_symmetry.space_group_name_H-M   'P 1'
#
loop_
_entity.id
_entity.type
_entity.pdbx_description
1 polymer ?
#
loop_
_entity_poly.entity_id
_entity_poly.type
_entity_poly.pdbx_seq_one_letter_code
_entity_poly.pdbx_strand_id
1 'polypeptide(L)'
;MVSAIQPEVSTLSLILTIGAALHVGMNVLVAAASLNGSLEIILSFFQDLASAAPLKISLRLILTLKLKIRFLWSTWKKTWTWEPGGPWDLSPKKGEPEYENSAVGFDTDGDGLSDKYEKTIPGLDPNKADTDDDGANDKLEVQTMGTDPVDPDSDDDGLLDGEEWDLGTNPMFPDSDWDEISDYDEVKVYGTDPLTQDTDGDGLTDSYEIFTSWNMSGITPTVEYVVIGGVKYDDHTDPLVADTDGDGLLDGQEGPMGPYYGLDSLYNDTEGSGFDPAPLIFNGGYTHPLDADTDDDSYMQLYNGDIDWTLNKKLYPAGTEGQAYPMSDGNEVAGFVITLYDEDGEPYQKHVYTNPCNPDTDGDTGVSADERENPPAGAWLNSDGYELAQDPPSDPTNGDSDGDGLLDGLEGVLRQDSNHTFYLDPDTDDDGLPDMVDMLMGTDPLCADTDLDMVSDGDEFYKYGTSPTIADSDFDGLSDGEELFFWHTNPLMDDSDGDGLSDGYEVLVTGSDPMDEDSDNDGLTDFEEFFVYYTGAFTYDSDGDGLSDGEEVKTYGTNPLAWDTDYDSIYEPNEYGEYTWPMSDYDEVMTHGTNATAADSDMDGLSDSIELYLASGKIPWMDPIPLDPMDNDTDDDWLADGSELMLKNISEITYPYVAVYPVLRFNTSPVDADTDNDTLTDYQEVCVFNTDPTTNDTDMDGLDDWHEIWVYNTSALYNDTDGDGLLDSEETLYEIWPYGSWPPTNWSIGMTTENEPEEGGTGPIALSSGGAVIAQTAIPGKYATSATDPDSDDDYLPDGAEVQFYGTDPMDSDTDGDGIPDGDEFDTDYDGLSDGKEFALGLQTVPGGGIFNPDSDLDGLLNGDGYYVYHTDPRLRDPDGDGYSAGNGAAVGTD
;
A
#
# COMPACT_ATOMS: atom_id res chain seq x y z
N MET A 1 10.15 23.12 -24.23
CA MET A 1 11.62 23.10 -23.97
C MET A 1 11.94 21.80 -23.27
N VAL A 2 12.79 20.93 -23.82
CA VAL A 2 12.99 19.57 -23.28
C VAL A 2 13.48 19.58 -21.83
N SER A 3 12.62 19.10 -20.92
CA SER A 3 13.00 18.70 -19.58
C SER A 3 13.32 17.20 -19.61
N ALA A 4 14.57 16.85 -19.88
CA ALA A 4 14.98 15.45 -19.90
C ALA A 4 14.73 14.80 -18.53
N ILE A 5 13.76 13.86 -18.50
CA ILE A 5 13.47 13.02 -17.33
C ILE A 5 14.80 12.46 -16.83
N GLN A 6 15.11 12.71 -15.56
CA GLN A 6 16.30 12.13 -14.95
C GLN A 6 15.93 10.69 -14.56
N PRO A 7 16.73 9.67 -14.90
CA PRO A 7 16.47 8.31 -14.43
C PRO A 7 16.40 8.32 -12.90
N GLU A 8 15.42 7.59 -12.36
CA GLU A 8 15.09 7.53 -10.94
C GLU A 8 16.25 6.98 -10.09
N VAL A 9 17.16 7.86 -9.64
CA VAL A 9 18.34 7.48 -8.83
C VAL A 9 17.95 7.27 -7.36
N SER A 10 17.22 6.18 -7.12
CA SER A 10 16.78 5.75 -5.79
C SER A 10 17.96 5.56 -4.83
N THR A 11 18.08 6.46 -3.85
CA THR A 11 19.27 6.61 -2.99
C THR A 11 18.96 6.55 -1.50
N LEU A 12 18.46 5.39 -1.05
CA LEU A 12 18.25 5.12 0.37
C LEU A 12 19.55 5.33 1.16
N SER A 13 19.50 6.23 2.16
CA SER A 13 20.65 6.59 2.99
C SER A 13 20.31 6.54 4.48
N LEU A 14 20.65 5.43 5.13
CA LEU A 14 20.41 5.20 6.56
C LEU A 14 21.48 5.92 7.40
N ILE A 15 21.06 6.89 8.22
CA ILE A 15 21.96 7.72 9.06
C ILE A 15 21.78 7.38 10.55
N LEU A 16 22.50 6.37 11.04
CA LEU A 16 22.48 6.01 12.46
C LEU A 16 23.39 6.97 13.27
N THR A 17 22.78 7.80 14.13
CA THR A 17 23.51 8.78 14.96
C THR A 17 23.60 8.33 16.42
N ILE A 18 24.72 7.70 16.80
CA ILE A 18 24.96 7.26 18.18
C ILE A 18 25.55 8.43 19.00
N GLY A 19 24.75 8.99 19.91
CA GLY A 19 25.11 10.12 20.76
C GLY A 19 25.52 9.74 22.19
N ALA A 20 26.63 10.28 22.69
CA ALA A 20 27.07 10.10 24.07
C ALA A 20 27.49 11.43 24.72
N ALA A 21 26.98 11.74 25.91
CA ALA A 21 27.22 13.02 26.60
C ALA A 21 27.73 12.81 28.03
N LEU A 22 29.03 13.05 28.25
CA LEU A 22 29.65 12.99 29.58
C LEU A 22 29.66 14.37 30.23
N HIS A 23 28.95 14.50 31.36
CA HIS A 23 28.84 15.72 32.15
C HIS A 23 29.64 15.60 33.46
N VAL A 24 30.62 16.50 33.67
CA VAL A 24 31.44 16.51 34.88
C VAL A 24 31.35 17.87 35.58
N GLY A 25 30.82 17.87 36.81
CA GLY A 25 30.77 19.01 37.71
C GLY A 25 31.89 18.95 38.76
N MET A 26 32.65 20.04 38.93
CA MET A 26 33.73 20.12 39.91
C MET A 26 33.74 21.48 40.61
N ASN A 27 33.78 21.50 41.94
CA ASN A 27 33.75 22.75 42.73
C ASN A 27 35.11 23.49 42.83
N VAL A 28 35.84 23.62 41.71
CA VAL A 28 37.04 24.48 41.62
C VAL A 28 37.16 25.13 40.23
N LEU A 29 36.88 26.46 40.16
CA LEU A 29 37.04 27.38 39.01
C LEU A 29 36.34 27.07 37.67
N VAL A 30 36.06 25.80 37.34
CA VAL A 30 35.26 25.40 36.18
C VAL A 30 33.81 25.23 36.65
N ALA A 31 32.87 25.87 35.95
CA ALA A 31 31.44 25.81 36.31
C ALA A 31 30.76 24.55 35.76
N ALA A 32 31.17 24.07 34.58
CA ALA A 32 30.80 22.76 34.04
C ALA A 32 31.75 22.37 32.89
N ALA A 33 32.06 21.08 32.78
CA ALA A 33 32.58 20.49 31.54
C ALA A 33 31.55 19.51 30.97
N SER A 34 31.24 19.64 29.68
CA SER A 34 30.41 18.68 28.94
C SER A 34 31.15 18.26 27.68
N LEU A 35 31.33 16.95 27.52
CA LEU A 35 31.90 16.33 26.34
C LEU A 35 30.80 15.54 25.62
N ASN A 36 30.47 15.95 24.40
CA ASN A 36 29.43 15.34 23.59
C ASN A 36 30.08 14.70 22.36
N GLY A 37 29.94 13.39 22.18
CA GLY A 37 30.26 12.69 20.93
C GLY A 37 29.00 12.38 20.14
N SER A 38 29.08 12.48 18.81
CA SER A 38 28.22 11.77 17.87
C SER A 38 29.09 10.89 16.98
N LEU A 39 28.72 9.63 16.81
CA LEU A 39 29.16 8.81 15.68
C LEU A 39 27.98 8.76 14.71
N GLU A 40 28.17 9.34 13.53
CA GLU A 40 27.25 9.25 12.41
C GLU A 40 27.74 8.11 11.50
N ILE A 41 26.93 7.05 11.39
CA ILE A 41 27.12 5.94 10.45
C ILE A 41 26.19 6.22 9.26
N ILE A 42 26.74 6.34 8.06
CA ILE A 42 25.99 6.53 6.83
C ILE A 42 26.18 5.28 5.99
N LEU A 43 25.10 4.53 5.79
CA LEU A 43 24.99 3.50 4.76
C LEU A 43 24.19 4.10 3.61
N SER A 44 24.78 4.14 2.42
CA SER A 44 24.11 4.61 1.20
C SER A 44 24.07 3.49 0.18
N PHE A 45 22.85 3.17 -0.23
CA PHE A 45 22.54 2.28 -1.35
C PHE A 45 22.41 3.13 -2.61
N PHE A 46 22.82 2.57 -3.75
CA PHE A 46 22.72 3.22 -5.05
C PHE A 46 22.34 2.15 -6.09
N GLN A 47 21.10 2.22 -6.56
CA GLN A 47 20.60 1.49 -7.71
C GLN A 47 20.40 2.48 -8.86
N ASP A 48 20.49 1.97 -10.08
CA ASP A 48 20.31 2.69 -11.32
C ASP A 48 19.36 1.84 -12.15
N LEU A 49 18.09 2.26 -12.25
CA LEU A 49 17.04 1.42 -12.83
C LEU A 49 17.29 1.25 -14.33
N ALA A 50 17.57 2.34 -15.05
CA ALA A 50 17.89 2.34 -16.48
C ALA A 50 19.33 1.93 -16.84
N SER A 51 20.06 1.15 -16.01
CA SER A 51 21.34 0.57 -16.44
C SER A 51 21.68 -0.80 -15.87
N ALA A 52 22.49 -1.57 -16.62
CA ALA A 52 23.04 -2.90 -16.27
C ALA A 52 24.08 -2.87 -15.13
N ALA A 53 23.94 -1.95 -14.17
CA ALA A 53 24.93 -1.71 -13.13
C ALA A 53 24.39 -2.17 -11.75
N PRO A 54 24.88 -3.31 -11.19
CA PRO A 54 24.32 -3.89 -9.97
C PRO A 54 24.36 -2.93 -8.78
N LEU A 55 23.44 -3.16 -7.82
CA LEU A 55 23.25 -2.40 -6.59
C LEU A 55 24.58 -2.16 -5.85
N LYS A 56 24.95 -0.89 -5.67
CA LYS A 56 26.18 -0.49 -4.98
C LYS A 56 25.89 -0.14 -3.53
N ILE A 57 26.59 -0.79 -2.60
CA ILE A 57 26.45 -0.55 -1.16
C ILE A 57 27.70 0.15 -0.64
N SER A 58 27.54 1.31 0.01
CA SER A 58 28.67 2.09 0.52
C SER A 58 28.51 2.51 1.98
N LEU A 59 29.61 2.45 2.73
CA LEU A 59 29.67 2.78 4.15
C LEU A 59 30.62 3.97 4.39
N ARG A 60 30.12 5.02 5.05
CA ARG A 60 30.91 6.18 5.51
C ARG A 60 30.69 6.42 7.00
N LEU A 61 31.79 6.57 7.75
CA LEU A 61 31.77 6.88 9.18
C LEU A 61 32.24 8.31 9.43
N ILE A 62 31.50 9.07 10.24
CA ILE A 62 31.84 10.42 10.66
C ILE A 62 31.79 10.51 12.19
N LEU A 63 32.94 10.58 12.85
CA LEU A 63 33.05 10.72 14.31
C LEU A 63 33.25 12.18 14.69
N THR A 64 32.24 12.81 15.30
CA THR A 64 32.27 14.20 15.71
C THR A 64 32.27 14.35 17.24
N LEU A 65 33.30 15.01 17.78
CA LEU A 65 33.52 15.17 19.22
C LEU A 65 33.56 16.66 19.60
N LYS A 66 32.54 17.09 20.35
CA LYS A 66 32.21 18.48 20.71
C LYS A 66 32.46 18.70 22.22
N LEU A 67 33.62 19.28 22.57
CA LEU A 67 33.98 19.63 23.95
C LEU A 67 33.59 21.08 24.28
N LYS A 68 32.86 21.28 25.38
CA LYS A 68 32.40 22.59 25.88
C LYS A 68 32.74 22.74 27.36
N ILE A 69 33.56 23.74 27.67
CA ILE A 69 34.01 24.05 29.05
C ILE A 69 33.47 25.43 29.43
N ARG A 70 32.61 25.48 30.45
CA ARG A 70 32.07 26.72 31.01
C ARG A 70 32.91 27.12 32.23
N PHE A 71 33.48 28.32 32.20
CA PHE A 71 34.03 29.03 33.35
C PHE A 71 33.01 30.08 33.82
N LEU A 72 33.13 30.61 35.05
CA LEU A 72 32.18 31.61 35.56
C LEU A 72 32.14 32.93 34.75
N TRP A 73 33.13 33.18 33.89
CA TRP A 73 33.26 34.43 33.11
C TRP A 73 33.53 34.21 31.60
N SER A 74 33.52 32.96 31.11
CA SER A 74 33.72 32.64 29.69
C SER A 74 33.31 31.20 29.37
N THR A 75 32.93 30.91 28.13
CA THR A 75 32.75 29.53 27.65
C THR A 75 33.72 29.24 26.52
N TRP A 76 34.54 28.19 26.68
CA TRP A 76 35.39 27.66 25.63
C TRP A 76 34.70 26.49 24.93
N LYS A 77 34.86 26.38 23.62
CA LYS A 77 34.34 25.29 22.78
C LYS A 77 35.45 24.80 21.87
N LYS A 78 35.51 23.49 21.63
CA LYS A 78 36.32 22.89 20.56
C LYS A 78 35.59 21.68 20.00
N THR A 79 35.48 21.64 18.67
CA THR A 79 35.04 20.46 17.92
C THR A 79 36.25 19.82 17.24
N TRP A 80 36.25 18.50 17.22
CA TRP A 80 37.01 17.66 16.29
C TRP A 80 36.01 16.81 15.51
N THR A 81 36.29 16.58 14.24
CA THR A 81 35.56 15.62 13.40
C THR A 81 36.60 14.77 12.69
N TRP A 82 36.37 13.48 12.63
CA TRP A 82 37.25 12.49 12.03
C TRP A 82 36.45 11.59 11.10
N GLU A 83 36.88 11.52 9.84
CA GLU A 83 36.39 10.56 8.86
C GLU A 83 37.52 9.55 8.62
N PRO A 84 37.44 8.32 9.17
CA PRO A 84 38.55 7.37 9.16
C PRO A 84 38.71 6.64 7.82
N GLY A 85 38.72 7.36 6.70
CA GLY A 85 39.15 6.84 5.39
C GLY A 85 38.11 6.05 4.59
N GLY A 86 36.82 6.41 4.72
CA GLY A 86 35.76 5.99 3.78
C GLY A 86 35.52 7.01 2.65
N PRO A 87 34.49 6.79 1.80
CA PRO A 87 33.55 5.67 1.85
C PRO A 87 34.25 4.34 1.51
N TRP A 88 33.74 3.25 2.09
CA TRP A 88 34.12 1.89 1.73
C TRP A 88 33.00 1.26 0.90
N ASP A 89 33.37 0.67 -0.22
CA ASP A 89 32.51 -0.15 -1.04
C ASP A 89 32.33 -1.54 -0.39
N LEU A 90 31.09 -1.85 -0.02
CA LEU A 90 30.64 -3.10 0.60
C LEU A 90 29.89 -4.02 -0.37
N SER A 91 29.78 -3.63 -1.65
CA SER A 91 29.09 -4.43 -2.67
C SER A 91 29.78 -5.80 -2.81
N PRO A 92 29.04 -6.93 -2.88
CA PRO A 92 29.60 -8.28 -3.04
C PRO A 92 30.49 -8.37 -4.29
N LYS A 93 31.64 -9.05 -4.20
CA LYS A 93 32.56 -9.18 -5.34
C LYS A 93 32.51 -10.56 -5.97
N LYS A 94 32.49 -10.58 -7.31
CA LYS A 94 32.42 -11.79 -8.16
C LYS A 94 33.48 -12.82 -7.74
N GLY A 95 33.04 -13.86 -7.01
CA GLY A 95 33.89 -14.88 -6.38
C GLY A 95 33.80 -14.99 -4.85
N GLU A 96 32.96 -14.18 -4.18
CA GLU A 96 32.62 -14.29 -2.76
C GLU A 96 31.26 -15.03 -2.59
N PRO A 97 31.05 -15.91 -1.60
CA PRO A 97 29.84 -16.74 -1.53
C PRO A 97 28.53 -15.95 -1.38
N GLU A 98 28.60 -14.77 -0.77
CA GLU A 98 27.46 -13.86 -0.56
C GLU A 98 26.96 -13.22 -1.87
N TYR A 99 27.75 -13.30 -2.95
CA TYR A 99 27.35 -12.94 -4.32
C TYR A 99 26.30 -13.92 -4.89
N GLU A 100 26.34 -15.20 -4.52
CA GLU A 100 25.52 -16.26 -5.15
C GLU A 100 24.05 -16.24 -4.69
N ASN A 101 23.74 -15.56 -3.58
CA ASN A 101 22.41 -15.50 -2.94
C ASN A 101 21.80 -14.09 -2.88
N SER A 102 22.41 -13.09 -3.51
CA SER A 102 21.94 -11.70 -3.49
C SER A 102 21.12 -11.35 -4.74
N ALA A 103 20.34 -10.26 -4.71
CA ALA A 103 19.63 -9.69 -5.87
C ALA A 103 20.57 -9.01 -6.90
N VAL A 104 21.77 -9.58 -7.07
CA VAL A 104 22.89 -9.17 -7.97
C VAL A 104 23.66 -10.45 -8.35
N GLY A 105 22.91 -11.49 -8.71
CA GLY A 105 23.36 -12.89 -8.72
C GLY A 105 24.25 -13.25 -9.91
N PHE A 106 24.08 -14.49 -10.39
CA PHE A 106 24.51 -14.76 -11.76
C PHE A 106 23.60 -13.99 -12.72
N ASP A 107 24.24 -13.45 -13.74
CA ASP A 107 23.79 -12.58 -14.81
C ASP A 107 24.82 -12.95 -15.89
N THR A 108 24.34 -13.61 -16.94
CA THR A 108 25.15 -14.52 -17.78
C THR A 108 25.45 -13.94 -19.16
N ASP A 109 24.58 -13.05 -19.65
CA ASP A 109 24.64 -12.29 -20.90
C ASP A 109 25.02 -10.82 -20.64
N GLY A 110 24.39 -10.15 -19.66
CA GLY A 110 24.81 -8.84 -19.16
C GLY A 110 23.76 -7.74 -19.08
N ASP A 111 22.45 -8.06 -19.06
CA ASP A 111 21.34 -7.08 -19.07
C ASP A 111 21.17 -6.33 -17.73
N GLY A 112 21.31 -7.05 -16.61
CA GLY A 112 21.05 -6.57 -15.25
C GLY A 112 19.82 -7.16 -14.56
N LEU A 113 19.11 -8.13 -15.14
CA LEU A 113 18.29 -9.10 -14.41
C LEU A 113 19.22 -10.14 -13.75
N SER A 114 18.76 -11.40 -13.60
CA SER A 114 19.58 -12.47 -13.04
C SER A 114 19.05 -13.86 -13.35
N ASP A 115 19.97 -14.81 -13.45
CA ASP A 115 19.83 -16.26 -13.69
C ASP A 115 18.70 -16.96 -12.90
N LYS A 116 18.18 -16.35 -11.84
CA LYS A 116 17.07 -16.89 -11.04
C LYS A 116 15.73 -16.27 -11.43
N TYR A 117 15.72 -14.99 -11.76
CA TYR A 117 14.53 -14.18 -12.06
C TYR A 117 13.97 -14.50 -13.44
N GLU A 118 14.82 -14.56 -14.47
CA GLU A 118 14.39 -14.95 -15.82
C GLU A 118 13.86 -16.40 -15.79
N LYS A 119 14.47 -17.28 -14.98
CA LYS A 119 14.00 -18.67 -14.77
C LYS A 119 12.72 -18.78 -13.93
N THR A 120 12.17 -17.68 -13.42
CA THR A 120 10.83 -17.63 -12.83
C THR A 120 9.76 -17.07 -13.78
N ILE A 121 10.14 -16.37 -14.86
CA ILE A 121 9.21 -15.87 -15.88
C ILE A 121 9.14 -16.89 -17.04
N PRO A 122 7.96 -17.32 -17.54
CA PRO A 122 7.84 -18.43 -18.51
C PRO A 122 8.27 -18.17 -19.97
N GLY A 123 9.45 -17.62 -20.25
CA GLY A 123 9.96 -17.57 -21.63
C GLY A 123 11.39 -17.07 -21.82
N LEU A 124 11.82 -16.11 -21.01
CA LEU A 124 13.14 -15.46 -21.04
C LEU A 124 14.30 -16.48 -21.09
N ASP A 125 15.33 -16.23 -21.91
CA ASP A 125 16.55 -17.06 -21.97
C ASP A 125 17.70 -16.38 -21.18
N PRO A 126 18.15 -16.96 -20.04
CA PRO A 126 19.31 -16.52 -19.24
C PRO A 126 20.70 -16.58 -19.93
N ASN A 127 20.72 -16.43 -21.25
CA ASN A 127 21.89 -16.38 -22.11
C ASN A 127 21.73 -15.34 -23.26
N LYS A 128 20.65 -14.54 -23.26
CA LYS A 128 20.26 -13.57 -24.28
C LYS A 128 19.65 -12.33 -23.56
N ALA A 129 20.38 -11.22 -23.55
CA ALA A 129 20.09 -9.98 -22.80
C ALA A 129 19.07 -9.05 -23.49
N ASP A 130 18.04 -9.66 -24.06
CA ASP A 130 17.11 -9.25 -25.11
C ASP A 130 16.56 -10.61 -25.54
N THR A 131 15.32 -11.00 -25.23
CA THR A 131 14.90 -12.42 -25.37
C THR A 131 14.36 -12.76 -26.78
N ASP A 132 13.79 -11.82 -27.52
CA ASP A 132 13.12 -12.04 -28.84
C ASP A 132 13.82 -11.40 -30.07
N ASP A 133 14.83 -10.55 -29.88
CA ASP A 133 15.62 -9.80 -30.89
C ASP A 133 14.93 -8.52 -31.40
N ASP A 134 14.12 -7.83 -30.57
CA ASP A 134 13.43 -6.56 -30.90
C ASP A 134 14.39 -5.34 -30.99
N GLY A 135 15.17 -5.08 -29.93
CA GLY A 135 15.91 -3.83 -29.72
C GLY A 135 15.98 -3.34 -28.25
N ALA A 136 15.06 -3.76 -27.39
CA ALA A 136 15.01 -3.51 -25.96
C ALA A 136 15.99 -4.43 -25.18
N ASN A 137 15.63 -4.86 -23.96
CA ASN A 137 16.34 -5.87 -23.16
C ASN A 137 15.49 -6.20 -21.94
N ASP A 138 15.45 -7.47 -21.55
CA ASP A 138 14.48 -8.04 -20.60
C ASP A 138 14.32 -7.21 -19.31
N LYS A 139 15.40 -6.54 -18.86
CA LYS A 139 15.37 -5.61 -17.73
C LYS A 139 14.61 -4.30 -18.00
N LEU A 140 14.85 -3.65 -19.13
CA LEU A 140 14.25 -2.37 -19.52
C LEU A 140 12.73 -2.53 -19.67
N GLU A 141 12.32 -3.61 -20.32
CA GLU A 141 10.92 -3.98 -20.54
C GLU A 141 10.22 -4.16 -19.18
N VAL A 142 10.64 -5.16 -18.39
CA VAL A 142 10.03 -5.53 -17.11
C VAL A 142 10.11 -4.44 -16.02
N GLN A 143 11.07 -3.52 -16.08
CA GLN A 143 11.31 -2.52 -15.02
C GLN A 143 11.10 -1.07 -15.46
N THR A 144 10.72 -0.79 -16.71
CA THR A 144 10.60 0.59 -17.22
C THR A 144 9.50 0.78 -18.25
N MET A 145 9.32 -0.15 -19.20
CA MET A 145 8.26 -0.03 -20.23
C MET A 145 6.94 -0.65 -19.77
N GLY A 146 6.98 -1.84 -19.16
CA GLY A 146 5.78 -2.63 -18.80
C GLY A 146 5.40 -3.70 -19.83
N THR A 147 6.17 -3.80 -20.92
CA THR A 147 6.02 -4.73 -22.05
C THR A 147 6.40 -6.19 -21.71
N ASP A 148 6.05 -7.16 -22.56
CA ASP A 148 6.31 -8.60 -22.33
C ASP A 148 7.58 -9.07 -23.08
N PRO A 149 8.69 -9.47 -22.40
CA PRO A 149 9.98 -9.79 -23.04
C PRO A 149 10.06 -11.09 -23.84
N VAL A 150 8.96 -11.46 -24.48
CA VAL A 150 8.84 -12.62 -25.36
C VAL A 150 7.98 -12.34 -26.60
N ASP A 151 7.34 -11.16 -26.70
CA ASP A 151 6.59 -10.69 -27.86
C ASP A 151 7.14 -9.29 -28.27
N PRO A 152 7.86 -9.18 -29.39
CA PRO A 152 8.70 -8.02 -29.73
C PRO A 152 7.93 -6.82 -30.31
N ASP A 153 6.62 -6.76 -30.08
CA ASP A 153 5.60 -5.95 -30.78
C ASP A 153 4.36 -5.96 -29.85
N SER A 154 4.50 -5.32 -28.68
CA SER A 154 3.63 -5.55 -27.50
C SER A 154 2.15 -5.14 -27.67
N ASP A 155 1.82 -4.33 -28.67
CA ASP A 155 0.44 -3.87 -28.95
C ASP A 155 -0.10 -4.23 -30.36
N ASP A 156 0.63 -5.03 -31.14
CA ASP A 156 0.29 -5.52 -32.49
C ASP A 156 0.22 -4.40 -33.59
N ASP A 157 0.76 -3.20 -33.36
CA ASP A 157 0.90 -2.09 -34.35
C ASP A 157 1.88 -2.43 -35.50
N GLY A 158 3.00 -3.09 -35.20
CA GLY A 158 4.03 -3.47 -36.16
C GLY A 158 5.32 -2.62 -36.15
N LEU A 159 5.43 -1.65 -35.23
CA LEU A 159 6.71 -1.22 -34.66
C LEU A 159 7.34 -2.38 -33.86
N LEU A 160 8.31 -2.04 -33.01
CA LEU A 160 8.93 -2.95 -32.05
C LEU A 160 9.21 -2.10 -30.81
N ASP A 161 9.01 -2.63 -29.62
CA ASP A 161 9.09 -1.90 -28.35
C ASP A 161 10.42 -1.12 -28.19
N GLY A 162 11.52 -1.69 -28.69
CA GLY A 162 12.85 -1.09 -28.74
C GLY A 162 13.12 -0.14 -29.93
N GLU A 163 12.36 -0.17 -31.03
CA GLU A 163 12.34 0.93 -32.01
C GLU A 163 11.54 2.12 -31.46
N GLU A 164 10.41 1.87 -30.80
CA GLU A 164 9.56 2.87 -30.16
C GLU A 164 10.25 3.65 -29.05
N TRP A 165 10.92 2.95 -28.15
CA TRP A 165 11.68 3.58 -27.06
C TRP A 165 12.82 4.49 -27.57
N ASP A 166 13.36 4.23 -28.77
CA ASP A 166 14.38 5.07 -29.42
C ASP A 166 13.74 6.26 -30.20
N LEU A 167 12.42 6.23 -30.45
CA LEU A 167 11.59 7.32 -31.00
C LEU A 167 11.03 8.23 -29.89
N GLY A 168 10.44 7.63 -28.84
CA GLY A 168 9.77 8.30 -27.73
C GLY A 168 8.29 7.97 -27.59
N THR A 169 7.75 7.06 -28.41
CA THR A 169 6.37 6.54 -28.42
C THR A 169 6.12 5.55 -27.27
N ASN A 170 4.90 5.03 -27.18
CA ASN A 170 4.38 4.26 -26.05
C ASN A 170 4.03 2.81 -26.44
N PRO A 171 4.91 1.81 -26.20
CA PRO A 171 4.83 0.43 -26.72
C PRO A 171 3.77 -0.46 -26.06
N MET A 172 2.64 0.13 -25.70
CA MET A 172 1.45 -0.51 -25.14
C MET A 172 0.16 0.08 -25.75
N PHE A 173 0.30 1.04 -26.67
CA PHE A 173 -0.77 1.86 -27.26
C PHE A 173 -0.40 2.18 -28.72
N PRO A 174 -1.09 1.57 -29.72
CA PRO A 174 -0.74 1.70 -31.15
C PRO A 174 -0.70 3.12 -31.74
N ASP A 175 -1.19 4.11 -30.99
CA ASP A 175 -1.39 5.51 -31.35
C ASP A 175 -0.96 6.33 -30.12
N SER A 176 0.17 7.04 -30.22
CA SER A 176 0.82 7.71 -29.08
C SER A 176 0.33 9.13 -28.79
N ASP A 177 -0.35 9.80 -29.74
CA ASP A 177 -0.85 11.18 -29.56
C ASP A 177 -2.36 11.39 -29.83
N TRP A 178 -3.04 10.31 -30.24
CA TRP A 178 -4.48 10.10 -30.31
C TRP A 178 -5.16 10.82 -31.48
N ASP A 179 -4.56 10.71 -32.66
CA ASP A 179 -5.01 11.33 -33.93
C ASP A 179 -5.84 10.39 -34.84
N GLU A 180 -5.91 9.08 -34.57
CA GLU A 180 -6.45 7.98 -35.41
C GLU A 180 -5.48 7.36 -36.45
N ILE A 181 -4.20 7.74 -36.50
CA ILE A 181 -3.13 6.97 -37.18
C ILE A 181 -2.37 6.12 -36.14
N SER A 182 -1.71 5.04 -36.59
CA SER A 182 -0.82 4.26 -35.73
C SER A 182 0.65 4.69 -35.90
N ASP A 183 1.44 4.61 -34.84
CA ASP A 183 2.84 5.05 -34.79
C ASP A 183 3.69 4.38 -35.90
N TYR A 184 3.36 3.12 -36.28
CA TYR A 184 3.94 2.46 -37.46
C TYR A 184 3.62 3.16 -38.77
N ASP A 185 2.33 3.43 -39.03
CA ASP A 185 1.89 3.98 -40.30
C ASP A 185 2.42 5.41 -40.44
N GLU A 186 2.51 6.18 -39.36
CA GLU A 186 3.25 7.44 -39.31
C GLU A 186 4.73 7.26 -39.66
N VAL A 187 5.50 6.55 -38.84
CA VAL A 187 6.98 6.50 -38.94
C VAL A 187 7.47 5.75 -40.19
N LYS A 188 6.69 4.76 -40.69
CA LYS A 188 7.09 3.89 -41.81
C LYS A 188 6.34 4.17 -43.11
N VAL A 189 5.14 4.76 -43.09
CA VAL A 189 4.34 5.04 -44.30
C VAL A 189 4.28 6.54 -44.61
N TYR A 190 3.76 7.38 -43.71
CA TYR A 190 3.45 8.78 -43.99
C TYR A 190 4.65 9.72 -43.85
N GLY A 191 5.38 9.63 -42.72
CA GLY A 191 6.59 10.40 -42.41
C GLY A 191 6.40 11.57 -41.44
N THR A 192 5.28 11.59 -40.72
CA THR A 192 4.87 12.48 -39.63
C THR A 192 5.64 12.20 -38.33
N ASP A 193 5.39 12.98 -37.26
CA ASP A 193 6.07 12.87 -35.95
C ASP A 193 5.06 12.40 -34.88
N PRO A 194 5.06 11.11 -34.46
CA PRO A 194 3.99 10.41 -33.72
C PRO A 194 3.92 10.78 -32.22
N LEU A 195 4.09 12.06 -31.95
CA LEU A 195 4.07 12.72 -30.65
C LEU A 195 3.43 14.13 -30.77
N THR A 196 2.82 14.41 -31.93
CA THR A 196 2.19 15.65 -32.37
C THR A 196 1.16 15.38 -33.48
N GLN A 197 -0.11 15.20 -33.10
CA GLN A 197 -1.33 15.18 -33.92
C GLN A 197 -1.44 16.23 -35.06
N ASP A 198 -0.64 17.30 -35.03
CA ASP A 198 -0.43 18.29 -36.09
C ASP A 198 1.10 18.43 -36.27
N THR A 199 1.68 17.72 -37.25
CA THR A 199 3.15 17.60 -37.39
C THR A 199 3.82 18.91 -37.78
N ASP A 200 3.16 19.77 -38.57
CA ASP A 200 3.78 20.97 -39.15
C ASP A 200 3.30 22.32 -38.57
N GLY A 201 2.23 22.30 -37.77
CA GLY A 201 1.77 23.38 -36.89
C GLY A 201 0.79 24.34 -37.56
N ASP A 202 -0.14 23.77 -38.33
CA ASP A 202 -1.01 24.42 -39.30
C ASP A 202 -2.44 24.66 -38.78
N GLY A 203 -2.97 23.69 -38.02
CA GLY A 203 -4.37 23.66 -37.54
C GLY A 203 -5.24 22.53 -38.09
N LEU A 204 -4.75 21.71 -39.04
CA LEU A 204 -5.31 20.39 -39.34
C LEU A 204 -4.59 19.29 -38.53
N THR A 205 -5.22 18.11 -38.41
CA THR A 205 -4.54 16.92 -37.91
C THR A 205 -3.99 16.09 -39.05
N ASP A 206 -2.91 15.36 -38.81
CA ASP A 206 -2.26 14.54 -39.83
C ASP A 206 -3.25 13.49 -40.40
N SER A 207 -4.08 12.87 -39.56
CA SER A 207 -5.17 11.96 -39.94
C SER A 207 -6.25 12.64 -40.78
N TYR A 208 -6.62 13.88 -40.45
CA TYR A 208 -7.60 14.64 -41.20
C TYR A 208 -7.11 14.87 -42.63
N GLU A 209 -5.85 15.25 -42.80
CA GLU A 209 -5.22 15.42 -44.12
C GLU A 209 -5.04 14.11 -44.89
N ILE A 210 -4.72 13.02 -44.19
CA ILE A 210 -4.48 11.70 -44.77
C ILE A 210 -5.77 11.03 -45.24
N PHE A 211 -6.91 11.26 -44.56
CA PHE A 211 -8.18 10.61 -44.86
C PHE A 211 -9.26 11.52 -45.50
N THR A 212 -9.15 12.86 -45.44
CA THR A 212 -10.14 13.78 -46.02
C THR A 212 -9.85 14.10 -47.49
N SER A 213 -10.83 13.80 -48.36
CA SER A 213 -10.75 14.08 -49.80
C SER A 213 -11.60 15.29 -50.21
N TRP A 214 -10.93 16.36 -50.63
CA TRP A 214 -11.54 17.64 -51.02
C TRP A 214 -12.18 17.61 -52.40
N ASN A 215 -13.38 18.18 -52.53
CA ASN A 215 -14.17 18.13 -53.77
C ASN A 215 -13.76 19.20 -54.80
N MET A 216 -12.56 19.06 -55.38
CA MET A 216 -11.97 19.98 -56.37
C MET A 216 -12.65 20.04 -57.75
N SER A 217 -13.95 19.67 -57.85
CA SER A 217 -14.71 19.53 -59.10
C SER A 217 -15.14 20.86 -59.74
N GLY A 218 -14.17 21.72 -60.07
CA GLY A 218 -14.36 23.01 -60.72
C GLY A 218 -13.17 23.97 -60.60
N ILE A 219 -12.24 23.69 -59.70
CA ILE A 219 -11.04 24.49 -59.38
C ILE A 219 -9.89 24.07 -60.34
N THR A 220 -8.79 24.81 -60.40
CA THR A 220 -7.62 24.51 -61.24
C THR A 220 -6.35 24.53 -60.39
N PRO A 221 -5.81 23.39 -59.96
CA PRO A 221 -4.75 23.35 -58.96
C PRO A 221 -3.39 23.86 -59.45
N THR A 222 -2.62 24.38 -58.51
CA THR A 222 -1.22 24.84 -58.63
C THR A 222 -0.26 23.66 -58.50
N VAL A 223 -0.50 22.82 -57.49
CA VAL A 223 0.13 21.54 -57.22
C VAL A 223 -0.52 20.46 -58.11
N GLU A 224 0.27 19.63 -58.82
CA GLU A 224 -0.30 18.59 -59.71
C GLU A 224 -0.80 17.36 -58.92
N TYR A 225 -0.27 17.15 -57.70
CA TYR A 225 -0.61 16.13 -56.71
C TYR A 225 0.27 16.33 -55.46
N VAL A 226 -0.21 15.94 -54.27
CA VAL A 226 0.58 15.73 -53.04
C VAL A 226 1.09 14.28 -52.95
N VAL A 227 2.00 13.96 -52.01
CA VAL A 227 2.66 12.62 -51.95
C VAL A 227 2.64 11.96 -50.56
N ILE A 228 1.49 12.03 -49.89
CA ILE A 228 1.16 11.24 -48.70
C ILE A 228 1.44 9.74 -48.93
N GLY A 229 2.15 9.07 -48.01
CA GLY A 229 2.34 7.61 -48.01
C GLY A 229 3.08 7.03 -49.22
N GLY A 230 3.75 7.87 -50.03
CA GLY A 230 4.27 7.50 -51.34
C GLY A 230 3.18 7.20 -52.40
N VAL A 231 1.91 7.39 -52.06
CA VAL A 231 0.75 7.43 -52.96
C VAL A 231 0.71 8.83 -53.61
N LYS A 232 -0.27 9.09 -54.47
CA LYS A 232 -0.49 10.41 -55.05
C LYS A 232 -1.96 10.75 -54.98
N TYR A 233 -2.26 11.89 -54.38
CA TYR A 233 -3.59 12.43 -54.26
C TYR A 233 -3.66 13.75 -55.04
N ASP A 234 -4.76 13.97 -55.75
CA ASP A 234 -5.06 15.21 -56.48
C ASP A 234 -6.26 15.95 -55.87
N ASP A 235 -6.47 15.70 -54.56
CA ASP A 235 -7.63 16.03 -53.74
C ASP A 235 -7.35 16.03 -52.21
N HIS A 236 -6.09 16.06 -51.76
CA HIS A 236 -5.66 16.12 -50.35
C HIS A 236 -4.53 17.17 -50.18
N THR A 237 -4.27 17.60 -48.96
CA THR A 237 -3.15 18.48 -48.53
C THR A 237 -1.92 17.62 -48.13
N ASP A 238 -0.80 18.17 -47.65
CA ASP A 238 0.45 17.43 -47.41
C ASP A 238 0.96 17.71 -45.97
N PRO A 239 0.74 16.82 -44.96
CA PRO A 239 0.93 17.04 -43.51
C PRO A 239 2.39 17.12 -43.05
N LEU A 240 3.25 17.62 -43.92
CA LEU A 240 4.67 17.91 -43.70
C LEU A 240 5.03 19.31 -44.28
N VAL A 241 4.01 20.06 -44.73
CA VAL A 241 4.05 21.33 -45.44
C VAL A 241 2.77 22.18 -45.17
N ALA A 242 2.73 22.85 -44.02
CA ALA A 242 1.78 23.89 -43.52
C ALA A 242 1.36 25.07 -44.46
N ASP A 243 1.64 24.98 -45.76
CA ASP A 243 1.30 25.88 -46.87
C ASP A 243 1.59 25.06 -48.13
N THR A 244 0.74 24.06 -48.43
CA THR A 244 0.98 23.04 -49.48
C THR A 244 1.11 23.68 -50.87
N ASP A 245 0.33 24.73 -51.11
CA ASP A 245 0.26 25.49 -52.36
C ASP A 245 1.44 26.48 -52.50
N GLY A 246 1.78 27.21 -51.42
CA GLY A 246 2.77 28.28 -51.40
C GLY A 246 2.21 29.70 -51.60
N ASP A 247 0.91 29.94 -51.36
CA ASP A 247 0.29 31.28 -51.46
C ASP A 247 0.44 32.12 -50.17
N GLY A 248 0.60 31.45 -49.03
CA GLY A 248 0.87 32.07 -47.72
C GLY A 248 -0.34 32.21 -46.78
N LEU A 249 -1.45 31.53 -47.07
CA LEU A 249 -2.30 30.96 -46.00
C LEU A 249 -1.67 29.67 -45.45
N LEU A 250 -2.21 29.15 -44.35
CA LEU A 250 -1.99 27.77 -43.91
C LEU A 250 -3.18 26.93 -44.40
N ASP A 251 -2.98 25.64 -44.67
CA ASP A 251 -3.99 24.74 -45.21
C ASP A 251 -5.19 24.60 -44.22
N GLY A 252 -4.94 24.58 -42.90
CA GLY A 252 -5.96 24.64 -41.84
C GLY A 252 -6.68 25.98 -41.70
N GLN A 253 -6.20 27.03 -42.38
CA GLN A 253 -6.92 28.30 -42.53
C GLN A 253 -7.74 28.34 -43.83
N GLU A 254 -7.58 27.36 -44.72
CA GLU A 254 -8.39 27.18 -45.93
C GLU A 254 -9.64 26.34 -45.63
N GLY A 255 -10.66 27.01 -45.08
CA GLY A 255 -11.92 26.41 -44.63
C GLY A 255 -12.72 25.60 -45.68
N PRO A 256 -13.95 25.15 -45.38
CA PRO A 256 -14.57 23.87 -45.81
C PRO A 256 -14.88 23.63 -47.32
N MET A 257 -14.17 24.28 -48.24
CA MET A 257 -14.02 23.89 -49.65
C MET A 257 -12.60 23.41 -50.01
N GLY A 258 -11.62 23.58 -49.11
CA GLY A 258 -10.22 23.21 -49.31
C GLY A 258 -9.45 24.20 -50.20
N PRO A 259 -8.16 23.91 -50.49
CA PRO A 259 -7.23 24.92 -50.98
C PRO A 259 -7.60 25.67 -52.26
N TYR A 260 -7.42 27.00 -52.27
CA TYR A 260 -7.90 27.90 -53.32
C TYR A 260 -6.84 28.27 -54.38
N TYR A 261 -6.31 27.23 -55.00
CA TYR A 261 -5.24 27.26 -55.99
C TYR A 261 -5.38 28.28 -57.17
N GLY A 262 -4.31 29.05 -57.45
CA GLY A 262 -4.20 29.95 -58.61
C GLY A 262 -2.81 30.05 -59.28
N LEU A 263 -2.64 29.46 -60.47
CA LEU A 263 -1.34 29.41 -61.20
C LEU A 263 -0.68 30.77 -61.52
N ASP A 264 0.54 31.02 -61.03
CA ASP A 264 1.46 32.13 -61.40
C ASP A 264 1.55 32.40 -62.92
N SER A 265 1.44 31.37 -63.75
CA SER A 265 1.46 31.51 -65.22
C SER A 265 0.29 32.31 -65.82
N LEU A 266 -0.75 32.63 -65.04
CA LEU A 266 -1.81 33.57 -65.41
C LEU A 266 -1.42 35.03 -65.20
N TYR A 267 -0.40 35.32 -64.39
CA TYR A 267 -0.09 36.65 -63.88
C TYR A 267 0.97 37.43 -64.67
N ASN A 268 1.54 36.91 -65.77
CA ASN A 268 2.61 37.64 -66.47
C ASN A 268 2.68 37.63 -68.01
N ASP A 269 2.90 38.84 -68.52
CA ASP A 269 3.44 39.31 -69.80
C ASP A 269 2.99 38.67 -71.13
N THR A 270 2.27 39.47 -71.94
CA THR A 270 2.51 39.48 -73.40
C THR A 270 2.25 40.85 -74.02
N GLU A 271 3.31 41.50 -74.53
CA GLU A 271 3.21 42.83 -75.15
C GLU A 271 2.21 42.94 -76.31
N GLY A 272 1.20 43.82 -76.18
CA GLY A 272 0.77 44.68 -77.30
C GLY A 272 -0.55 44.37 -78.01
N SER A 273 -1.43 43.50 -77.51
CA SER A 273 -2.80 43.33 -78.03
C SER A 273 -3.85 44.05 -77.18
N GLY A 274 -4.24 45.26 -77.57
CA GLY A 274 -5.36 45.96 -76.94
C GLY A 274 -6.72 45.42 -77.39
N PHE A 275 -7.59 45.15 -76.41
CA PHE A 275 -8.96 44.60 -76.45
C PHE A 275 -9.12 43.07 -76.58
N ASP A 276 -9.97 42.55 -75.67
CA ASP A 276 -10.56 41.21 -75.55
C ASP A 276 -9.64 39.98 -75.36
N PRO A 277 -10.06 38.94 -74.60
CA PRO A 277 -10.97 38.94 -73.44
C PRO A 277 -10.54 38.00 -72.28
N ALA A 278 -11.25 38.08 -71.14
CA ALA A 278 -11.64 37.02 -70.18
C ALA A 278 -10.74 35.76 -69.97
N PRO A 279 -10.50 35.33 -68.71
CA PRO A 279 -11.57 35.18 -67.72
C PRO A 279 -11.38 35.93 -66.39
N LEU A 280 -12.50 36.17 -65.71
CA LEU A 280 -12.53 36.19 -64.24
C LEU A 280 -12.52 34.73 -63.77
N ILE A 281 -11.73 34.40 -62.76
CA ILE A 281 -12.05 33.26 -61.90
C ILE A 281 -12.94 33.83 -60.80
N PHE A 282 -14.25 33.59 -60.92
CA PHE A 282 -15.20 33.81 -59.84
C PHE A 282 -15.39 32.47 -59.11
N ASN A 283 -14.98 32.40 -57.86
CA ASN A 283 -15.54 31.48 -56.87
C ASN A 283 -15.89 32.28 -55.60
N GLY A 284 -17.03 31.99 -54.96
CA GLY A 284 -17.52 32.72 -53.77
C GLY A 284 -17.83 34.21 -54.02
N GLY A 285 -16.79 35.05 -54.07
CA GLY A 285 -16.85 36.50 -54.21
C GLY A 285 -15.57 37.26 -53.85
N TYR A 286 -14.52 36.56 -53.40
CA TYR A 286 -13.33 37.14 -52.77
C TYR A 286 -12.19 37.48 -53.76
N THR A 287 -11.34 38.44 -53.38
CA THR A 287 -10.11 38.85 -54.11
C THR A 287 -9.00 39.29 -53.15
N HIS A 288 -7.75 39.08 -53.55
CA HIS A 288 -6.55 39.06 -52.68
C HIS A 288 -6.09 40.44 -52.09
N PRO A 289 -5.50 40.51 -50.87
CA PRO A 289 -5.36 41.75 -50.07
C PRO A 289 -4.20 42.72 -50.42
N LEU A 290 -3.97 43.08 -51.69
CA LEU A 290 -2.87 43.99 -52.09
C LEU A 290 -3.26 45.10 -53.10
N ASP A 291 -4.25 45.93 -52.77
CA ASP A 291 -4.53 47.20 -53.48
C ASP A 291 -4.87 48.35 -52.50
N ALA A 292 -4.62 49.61 -52.88
CA ALA A 292 -4.87 50.81 -52.04
C ALA A 292 -4.66 52.19 -52.73
N ASP A 293 -5.70 52.86 -53.28
CA ASP A 293 -5.71 54.34 -53.47
C ASP A 293 -7.12 55.03 -53.48
N THR A 294 -7.21 56.29 -53.00
CA THR A 294 -8.47 57.09 -52.83
C THR A 294 -8.32 58.63 -53.08
N ASP A 295 -8.86 59.21 -54.19
CA ASP A 295 -9.63 60.50 -54.34
C ASP A 295 -10.02 60.76 -55.84
N ASP A 296 -11.19 61.26 -56.30
CA ASP A 296 -12.31 61.97 -55.64
C ASP A 296 -13.73 61.83 -56.32
N ASP A 297 -14.12 60.76 -57.06
CA ASP A 297 -15.19 60.82 -58.11
C ASP A 297 -16.59 60.14 -57.94
N SER A 298 -17.33 60.45 -56.88
CA SER A 298 -18.78 60.13 -56.79
C SER A 298 -19.65 60.88 -57.85
N TYR A 299 -20.17 60.16 -58.85
CA TYR A 299 -21.03 60.69 -59.93
C TYR A 299 -22.50 60.89 -59.51
N MET A 300 -23.28 61.66 -60.29
CA MET A 300 -24.74 61.71 -60.10
C MET A 300 -25.39 60.37 -60.46
N GLN A 301 -26.05 59.77 -59.48
CA GLN A 301 -26.94 58.62 -59.63
C GLN A 301 -28.38 59.07 -59.96
N LEU A 302 -29.07 58.29 -60.78
CA LEU A 302 -30.49 58.42 -61.08
C LEU A 302 -31.33 57.70 -60.02
N TYR A 303 -32.61 58.04 -59.95
CA TYR A 303 -33.58 57.49 -58.98
C TYR A 303 -33.70 55.96 -58.96
N ASN A 304 -33.26 55.29 -60.03
CA ASN A 304 -33.33 53.86 -60.26
C ASN A 304 -31.98 53.14 -60.09
N GLY A 305 -30.97 53.81 -59.52
CA GLY A 305 -29.62 53.26 -59.25
C GLY A 305 -28.60 53.47 -60.37
N ASP A 306 -29.03 53.70 -61.62
CA ASP A 306 -28.13 53.95 -62.76
C ASP A 306 -27.32 55.26 -62.60
N ILE A 307 -26.04 55.26 -62.95
CA ILE A 307 -25.22 56.48 -63.04
C ILE A 307 -25.56 57.29 -64.30
N ASP A 308 -25.76 58.61 -64.20
CA ASP A 308 -25.97 59.49 -65.37
C ASP A 308 -24.65 59.87 -66.07
N TRP A 309 -24.14 58.91 -66.83
CA TRP A 309 -23.01 59.06 -67.75
C TRP A 309 -23.19 60.15 -68.82
N THR A 310 -24.39 60.74 -68.99
CA THR A 310 -24.64 61.78 -70.00
C THR A 310 -24.38 63.19 -69.50
N LEU A 311 -24.42 63.42 -68.18
CA LEU A 311 -24.18 64.73 -67.57
C LEU A 311 -22.78 64.91 -66.96
N ASN A 312 -22.10 63.82 -66.59
CA ASN A 312 -20.72 63.82 -66.07
C ASN A 312 -20.49 64.88 -64.98
N LYS A 313 -21.41 64.95 -64.02
CA LYS A 313 -21.34 65.81 -62.83
C LYS A 313 -21.06 64.94 -61.61
N LYS A 314 -20.15 65.41 -60.75
CA LYS A 314 -20.01 64.90 -59.39
C LYS A 314 -21.13 65.44 -58.50
N LEU A 315 -21.46 64.72 -57.43
CA LEU A 315 -22.32 65.23 -56.36
C LEU A 315 -21.57 66.29 -55.54
N TYR A 316 -22.32 67.27 -55.02
CA TYR A 316 -21.79 68.34 -54.15
C TYR A 316 -22.81 68.67 -53.06
N PRO A 317 -22.37 69.04 -51.84
CA PRO A 317 -23.22 69.67 -50.85
C PRO A 317 -23.95 70.93 -51.38
N ALA A 318 -25.12 71.23 -50.81
CA ALA A 318 -26.04 72.24 -51.31
C ALA A 318 -25.43 73.65 -51.33
N GLY A 319 -25.06 74.11 -52.53
CA GLY A 319 -24.47 75.43 -52.76
C GLY A 319 -22.93 75.48 -52.78
N THR A 320 -22.25 74.32 -52.84
CA THR A 320 -20.77 74.22 -52.92
C THR A 320 -20.27 73.77 -54.29
N GLU A 321 -21.19 73.61 -55.25
CA GLU A 321 -21.02 73.21 -56.66
C GLU A 321 -19.66 73.62 -57.28
N GLY A 322 -18.80 72.63 -57.52
CA GLY A 322 -17.50 72.83 -58.17
C GLY A 322 -16.39 73.36 -57.25
N GLN A 323 -16.51 73.22 -55.94
CA GLN A 323 -15.42 73.38 -54.97
C GLN A 323 -15.19 72.06 -54.23
N ALA A 324 -13.92 71.69 -54.01
CA ALA A 324 -13.58 70.60 -53.08
C ALA A 324 -14.08 70.99 -51.68
N TYR A 325 -14.85 70.11 -51.05
CA TYR A 325 -15.40 70.33 -49.72
C TYR A 325 -14.58 69.54 -48.70
N PRO A 326 -14.10 70.16 -47.61
CA PRO A 326 -13.28 69.44 -46.64
C PRO A 326 -14.16 68.50 -45.79
N MET A 327 -14.09 67.21 -46.12
CA MET A 327 -14.30 66.13 -45.18
C MET A 327 -13.28 66.32 -44.05
N SER A 328 -13.78 66.41 -42.82
CA SER A 328 -13.05 66.76 -41.59
C SER A 328 -14.01 66.61 -40.42
N ASP A 329 -13.50 66.10 -39.30
CA ASP A 329 -14.26 65.48 -38.21
C ASP A 329 -15.44 66.35 -37.68
N GLY A 330 -15.27 67.67 -37.65
CA GLY A 330 -16.30 68.63 -37.22
C GLY A 330 -17.41 68.95 -38.24
N ASN A 331 -17.30 68.51 -39.50
CA ASN A 331 -18.32 68.64 -40.55
C ASN A 331 -19.14 67.34 -40.71
N GLU A 332 -18.51 66.19 -40.47
CA GLU A 332 -19.08 64.86 -40.67
C GLU A 332 -20.11 64.55 -39.58
N VAL A 333 -19.73 64.72 -38.30
CA VAL A 333 -20.63 64.68 -37.12
C VAL A 333 -21.77 65.72 -37.22
N ALA A 334 -21.52 66.86 -37.87
CA ALA A 334 -22.54 67.91 -37.99
C ALA A 334 -23.64 67.56 -39.02
N GLY A 335 -23.32 66.67 -39.95
CA GLY A 335 -24.11 66.39 -41.15
C GLY A 335 -24.08 67.53 -42.17
N PHE A 336 -24.31 67.18 -43.43
CA PHE A 336 -24.43 68.14 -44.53
C PHE A 336 -25.63 67.85 -45.42
N VAL A 337 -26.17 68.91 -46.03
CA VAL A 337 -27.29 68.81 -46.99
C VAL A 337 -26.72 68.53 -48.37
N ILE A 338 -27.06 67.40 -48.98
CA ILE A 338 -26.85 67.16 -50.42
C ILE A 338 -28.11 67.55 -51.21
N THR A 339 -27.93 67.92 -52.49
CA THR A 339 -29.06 68.19 -53.40
C THR A 339 -29.14 67.11 -54.46
N LEU A 340 -30.16 66.27 -54.36
CA LEU A 340 -30.50 65.20 -55.29
C LEU A 340 -31.57 65.69 -56.28
N TYR A 341 -31.78 64.96 -57.38
CA TYR A 341 -32.77 65.29 -58.41
C TYR A 341 -33.73 64.10 -58.60
N ASP A 342 -35.02 64.37 -58.85
CA ASP A 342 -36.03 63.34 -59.11
C ASP A 342 -36.12 62.92 -60.61
N GLU A 343 -37.04 62.01 -60.95
CA GLU A 343 -37.19 61.49 -62.34
C GLU A 343 -37.50 62.59 -63.37
N ASP A 344 -38.17 63.67 -62.95
CA ASP A 344 -38.54 64.82 -63.79
C ASP A 344 -37.40 65.87 -63.85
N GLY A 345 -36.34 65.70 -63.03
CA GLY A 345 -35.17 66.57 -62.96
C GLY A 345 -35.32 67.78 -62.05
N GLU A 346 -36.26 67.77 -61.10
CA GLU A 346 -36.42 68.83 -60.09
C GLU A 346 -35.57 68.52 -58.83
N PRO A 347 -34.88 69.53 -58.25
CA PRO A 347 -33.98 69.32 -57.12
C PRO A 347 -34.71 69.21 -55.77
N TYR A 348 -34.34 68.22 -54.96
CA TYR A 348 -34.72 68.07 -53.56
C TYR A 348 -33.48 67.90 -52.66
N GLN A 349 -33.67 67.98 -51.33
CA GLN A 349 -32.56 68.02 -50.36
C GLN A 349 -32.67 66.89 -49.34
N LYS A 350 -31.59 66.09 -49.19
CA LYS A 350 -31.40 65.06 -48.15
C LYS A 350 -30.32 65.57 -47.19
N HIS A 351 -30.49 65.37 -45.88
CA HIS A 351 -29.43 65.56 -44.89
C HIS A 351 -28.73 64.22 -44.69
N VAL A 352 -27.40 64.22 -44.71
CA VAL A 352 -26.55 63.03 -44.59
C VAL A 352 -25.51 63.29 -43.51
N TYR A 353 -25.17 62.25 -42.76
CA TYR A 353 -24.15 62.24 -41.71
C TYR A 353 -23.13 61.17 -42.08
N THR A 354 -21.87 61.33 -41.66
CA THR A 354 -20.79 60.35 -41.87
C THR A 354 -19.94 60.27 -40.60
N ASN A 355 -19.21 59.17 -40.41
CA ASN A 355 -18.45 58.92 -39.18
C ASN A 355 -17.09 59.67 -39.21
N PRO A 356 -16.78 60.54 -38.22
CA PRO A 356 -15.50 61.26 -38.17
C PRO A 356 -14.28 60.37 -37.87
N CYS A 357 -14.51 59.14 -37.40
CA CYS A 357 -13.46 58.20 -37.03
C CYS A 357 -13.18 57.16 -38.12
N ASN A 358 -14.03 57.08 -39.16
CA ASN A 358 -13.92 56.09 -40.22
C ASN A 358 -14.61 56.61 -41.50
N PRO A 359 -13.87 57.11 -42.51
CA PRO A 359 -14.41 57.54 -43.81
C PRO A 359 -14.92 56.41 -44.72
N ASP A 360 -14.66 55.16 -44.34
CA ASP A 360 -14.62 53.95 -45.15
C ASP A 360 -15.16 52.75 -44.33
N THR A 361 -16.47 52.58 -44.29
CA THR A 361 -17.14 51.56 -43.45
C THR A 361 -16.75 50.11 -43.80
N ASP A 362 -16.10 49.90 -44.95
CA ASP A 362 -15.53 48.64 -45.48
C ASP A 362 -13.98 48.58 -45.44
N GLY A 363 -13.24 49.70 -45.50
CA GLY A 363 -11.90 49.80 -44.86
C GLY A 363 -10.64 49.87 -45.73
N ASP A 364 -10.65 50.56 -46.87
CA ASP A 364 -9.46 50.73 -47.72
C ASP A 364 -8.83 52.15 -47.66
N THR A 365 -7.51 52.21 -47.36
CA THR A 365 -6.44 52.82 -48.22
C THR A 365 -5.23 53.45 -47.50
N GLY A 366 -4.08 53.51 -48.21
CA GLY A 366 -2.95 54.38 -47.85
C GLY A 366 -1.79 54.44 -48.85
N VAL A 367 -1.54 55.62 -49.44
CA VAL A 367 -0.37 55.89 -50.33
C VAL A 367 0.57 56.99 -49.81
N SER A 368 1.84 56.94 -50.23
CA SER A 368 2.91 57.75 -49.66
C SER A 368 2.91 59.23 -50.10
N ALA A 369 3.51 60.09 -49.28
CA ALA A 369 3.51 61.53 -49.52
C ALA A 369 4.32 61.99 -50.75
N ASP A 370 5.27 61.18 -51.24
CA ASP A 370 6.15 61.56 -52.36
C ASP A 370 5.49 61.30 -53.73
N GLU A 371 4.56 60.34 -53.84
CA GLU A 371 3.86 60.01 -55.09
C GLU A 371 2.79 61.05 -55.46
N ARG A 372 2.22 61.72 -54.45
CA ARG A 372 1.27 62.84 -54.63
C ARG A 372 1.84 64.06 -55.36
N GLU A 373 3.16 64.23 -55.47
CA GLU A 373 3.75 65.36 -56.22
C GLU A 373 3.89 65.12 -57.74
N ASN A 374 3.94 63.88 -58.23
CA ASN A 374 4.19 63.60 -59.67
C ASN A 374 3.52 62.29 -60.19
N PRO A 375 2.19 62.25 -60.38
CA PRO A 375 1.51 61.05 -60.90
C PRO A 375 1.85 60.75 -62.38
N PRO A 376 2.06 59.48 -62.76
CA PRO A 376 2.10 59.05 -64.15
C PRO A 376 0.71 59.11 -64.80
N ALA A 377 0.66 59.32 -66.12
CA ALA A 377 -0.61 59.52 -66.83
C ALA A 377 -1.35 58.20 -67.09
N GLY A 378 -2.18 57.75 -66.14
CA GLY A 378 -3.03 56.57 -66.28
C GLY A 378 -4.11 56.41 -65.19
N ALA A 379 -3.74 56.62 -63.92
CA ALA A 379 -4.61 56.36 -62.77
C ALA A 379 -5.88 57.25 -62.75
N TRP A 380 -7.03 56.59 -62.56
CA TRP A 380 -8.36 57.09 -62.23
C TRP A 380 -9.09 55.94 -61.49
N LEU A 381 -9.93 56.26 -60.52
CA LEU A 381 -10.35 55.33 -59.47
C LEU A 381 -11.80 54.84 -59.67
N ASN A 382 -12.27 53.96 -58.76
CA ASN A 382 -13.69 53.70 -58.53
C ASN A 382 -13.93 53.55 -57.02
N SER A 383 -14.84 54.35 -56.45
CA SER A 383 -15.48 54.12 -55.16
C SER A 383 -16.99 54.20 -55.41
N ASP A 384 -17.75 53.17 -55.04
CA ASP A 384 -19.04 52.85 -55.69
C ASP A 384 -20.30 53.13 -54.85
N GLY A 385 -20.15 53.69 -53.64
CA GLY A 385 -21.18 54.53 -53.02
C GLY A 385 -22.38 53.80 -52.43
N TYR A 386 -22.19 52.59 -51.89
CA TYR A 386 -23.26 51.80 -51.27
C TYR A 386 -23.99 52.50 -50.11
N GLU A 387 -23.29 53.35 -49.34
CA GLU A 387 -23.83 54.15 -48.22
C GLU A 387 -25.02 55.08 -48.58
N LEU A 388 -25.33 55.26 -49.87
CA LEU A 388 -26.44 56.09 -50.36
C LEU A 388 -27.63 55.30 -50.94
N ALA A 389 -27.65 53.98 -50.80
CA ALA A 389 -28.76 53.11 -51.19
C ALA A 389 -30.13 53.52 -50.59
N GLN A 390 -31.23 53.05 -51.19
CA GLN A 390 -32.58 53.17 -50.60
C GLN A 390 -32.89 52.08 -49.57
N ASP A 391 -32.19 50.94 -49.67
CA ASP A 391 -32.20 49.78 -48.77
C ASP A 391 -30.71 49.49 -48.47
N PRO A 392 -30.09 50.19 -47.50
CA PRO A 392 -28.80 49.76 -46.93
C PRO A 392 -28.98 48.45 -46.15
N PRO A 393 -27.92 47.64 -45.95
CA PRO A 393 -28.02 46.38 -45.22
C PRO A 393 -28.46 46.59 -43.76
N SER A 394 -27.84 47.53 -43.04
CA SER A 394 -28.16 47.91 -41.66
C SER A 394 -28.79 49.32 -41.57
N ASP A 395 -29.20 49.81 -40.38
CA ASP A 395 -29.78 51.16 -40.24
C ASP A 395 -28.67 52.24 -40.14
N PRO A 396 -28.47 53.12 -41.16
CA PRO A 396 -27.45 54.17 -41.14
C PRO A 396 -27.75 55.32 -40.15
N THR A 397 -28.73 55.15 -39.27
CA THR A 397 -29.02 56.02 -38.12
C THR A 397 -28.85 55.34 -36.76
N ASN A 398 -28.49 54.05 -36.74
CA ASN A 398 -28.31 53.21 -35.55
C ASN A 398 -27.26 52.10 -35.83
N GLY A 399 -25.97 52.43 -35.68
CA GLY A 399 -24.86 51.48 -35.90
C GLY A 399 -24.59 50.58 -34.70
N ASP A 400 -25.61 49.81 -34.33
CA ASP A 400 -25.79 48.83 -33.25
C ASP A 400 -27.20 48.23 -33.53
N SER A 401 -27.32 47.55 -34.68
CA SER A 401 -28.58 47.45 -35.45
C SER A 401 -29.63 46.49 -34.89
N ASP A 402 -29.22 45.39 -34.27
CA ASP A 402 -30.05 44.43 -33.52
C ASP A 402 -30.13 44.78 -32.02
N GLY A 403 -29.02 45.25 -31.43
CA GLY A 403 -28.94 45.78 -30.08
C GLY A 403 -28.19 44.89 -29.09
N ASP A 404 -27.28 44.02 -29.53
CA ASP A 404 -26.46 43.16 -28.66
C ASP A 404 -25.45 44.00 -27.83
N GLY A 405 -24.77 44.94 -28.50
CA GLY A 405 -23.73 45.83 -27.96
C GLY A 405 -22.44 45.95 -28.79
N LEU A 406 -22.32 45.21 -29.89
CA LEU A 406 -21.36 45.42 -30.98
C LEU A 406 -21.73 46.69 -31.79
N LEU A 407 -21.25 46.79 -33.03
CA LEU A 407 -21.43 47.95 -33.91
C LEU A 407 -21.33 47.47 -35.36
N ASP A 408 -22.33 47.73 -36.22
CA ASP A 408 -22.49 47.11 -37.56
C ASP A 408 -21.25 47.05 -38.49
N GLY A 409 -20.22 47.86 -38.24
CA GLY A 409 -18.96 47.91 -39.00
C GLY A 409 -17.78 47.16 -38.37
N LEU A 410 -17.96 46.54 -37.21
CA LEU A 410 -17.09 45.51 -36.63
C LEU A 410 -17.59 44.09 -36.95
N GLU A 411 -18.74 43.99 -37.61
CA GLU A 411 -19.50 42.77 -37.83
C GLU A 411 -19.57 42.44 -39.32
N GLY A 412 -19.93 41.19 -39.64
CA GLY A 412 -20.12 40.70 -40.99
C GLY A 412 -18.87 40.14 -41.67
N VAL A 413 -19.08 39.03 -42.37
CA VAL A 413 -18.13 38.14 -43.11
C VAL A 413 -17.33 38.75 -44.27
N LEU A 414 -17.13 40.08 -44.30
CA LEU A 414 -16.42 40.79 -45.38
C LEU A 414 -15.10 41.44 -44.95
N ARG A 415 -14.78 41.46 -43.65
CA ARG A 415 -13.60 42.13 -43.08
C ARG A 415 -12.70 41.16 -42.32
N GLN A 416 -11.39 41.31 -42.43
CA GLN A 416 -10.41 40.50 -41.67
C GLN A 416 -10.23 41.00 -40.22
N ASP A 417 -10.71 42.21 -39.92
CA ASP A 417 -10.77 42.81 -38.57
C ASP A 417 -12.20 42.84 -37.98
N SER A 418 -13.13 42.12 -38.62
CA SER A 418 -14.47 41.85 -38.11
C SER A 418 -14.49 40.55 -37.30
N ASN A 419 -15.43 40.43 -36.37
CA ASN A 419 -15.74 39.19 -35.64
C ASN A 419 -16.64 38.23 -36.46
N HIS A 420 -17.00 38.59 -37.69
CA HIS A 420 -17.79 37.81 -38.66
C HIS A 420 -19.26 37.54 -38.32
N THR A 421 -19.69 37.91 -37.11
CA THR A 421 -21.09 37.87 -36.64
C THR A 421 -22.08 38.65 -37.51
N PHE A 422 -23.38 38.44 -37.32
CA PHE A 422 -24.41 38.96 -38.23
C PHE A 422 -25.25 40.09 -37.62
N TYR A 423 -24.87 41.34 -37.94
CA TYR A 423 -25.48 42.68 -37.70
C TYR A 423 -27.02 42.90 -37.76
N LEU A 424 -27.84 41.85 -37.82
CA LEU A 424 -29.29 41.86 -37.63
C LEU A 424 -29.84 40.70 -36.76
N ASP A 425 -29.01 39.77 -36.27
CA ASP A 425 -29.35 38.73 -35.27
C ASP A 425 -28.31 38.77 -34.14
N PRO A 426 -28.70 39.12 -32.90
CA PRO A 426 -27.76 39.48 -31.81
C PRO A 426 -27.24 38.26 -31.03
N ASP A 427 -27.16 37.10 -31.69
CA ASP A 427 -27.08 35.73 -31.15
C ASP A 427 -26.84 34.86 -32.40
N THR A 428 -25.61 34.89 -32.94
CA THR A 428 -25.34 34.51 -34.34
C THR A 428 -25.39 33.00 -34.60
N ASP A 429 -25.14 32.17 -33.59
CA ASP A 429 -25.13 30.70 -33.67
C ASP A 429 -26.37 30.01 -33.02
N ASP A 430 -27.35 30.79 -32.52
CA ASP A 430 -28.63 30.33 -31.95
C ASP A 430 -28.48 29.61 -30.58
N ASP A 431 -27.35 29.78 -29.87
CA ASP A 431 -27.02 29.23 -28.54
C ASP A 431 -27.85 29.85 -27.39
N GLY A 432 -27.97 31.18 -27.38
CA GLY A 432 -28.62 31.96 -26.31
C GLY A 432 -27.73 32.94 -25.54
N LEU A 433 -26.43 32.99 -25.81
CA LEU A 433 -25.54 34.10 -25.51
C LEU A 433 -25.58 35.15 -26.64
N PRO A 434 -25.55 36.46 -26.31
CA PRO A 434 -25.43 37.49 -27.33
C PRO A 434 -23.97 37.79 -27.65
N ASP A 435 -23.60 37.79 -28.94
CA ASP A 435 -22.25 37.91 -29.51
C ASP A 435 -21.20 38.78 -28.74
N MET A 436 -21.55 39.98 -28.25
CA MET A 436 -20.64 40.80 -27.43
C MET A 436 -20.24 40.12 -26.10
N VAL A 437 -21.10 39.28 -25.53
CA VAL A 437 -20.86 38.52 -24.30
C VAL A 437 -19.81 37.44 -24.56
N ASP A 438 -19.88 36.78 -25.71
CA ASP A 438 -18.97 35.70 -26.09
C ASP A 438 -17.55 36.20 -26.28
N MET A 439 -17.43 37.27 -27.07
CA MET A 439 -16.20 38.06 -27.20
C MET A 439 -15.67 38.65 -25.87
N LEU A 440 -16.47 38.66 -24.79
CA LEU A 440 -16.09 39.10 -23.45
C LEU A 440 -15.73 37.94 -22.51
N MET A 441 -16.23 36.72 -22.76
CA MET A 441 -15.91 35.51 -22.00
C MET A 441 -14.70 34.80 -22.57
N GLY A 442 -14.61 34.69 -23.89
CA GLY A 442 -13.53 34.00 -24.63
C GLY A 442 -14.03 33.00 -25.66
N THR A 443 -15.34 32.81 -25.77
CA THR A 443 -16.07 31.91 -26.68
C THR A 443 -16.11 32.46 -28.12
N ASP A 444 -16.37 31.60 -29.10
CA ASP A 444 -16.52 31.98 -30.51
C ASP A 444 -18.01 32.17 -30.85
N PRO A 445 -18.50 33.40 -31.13
CA PRO A 445 -19.92 33.67 -31.45
C PRO A 445 -20.38 33.15 -32.83
N LEU A 446 -19.67 32.15 -33.36
CA LEU A 446 -20.02 31.38 -34.56
C LEU A 446 -20.13 29.87 -34.25
N CYS A 447 -19.83 29.46 -33.01
CA CYS A 447 -19.74 28.07 -32.57
C CYS A 447 -20.41 27.93 -31.20
N ALA A 448 -21.69 27.54 -31.23
CA ALA A 448 -22.60 27.32 -30.09
C ALA A 448 -22.19 26.17 -29.12
N ASP A 449 -20.91 25.84 -29.06
CA ASP A 449 -20.24 24.76 -28.33
C ASP A 449 -18.73 25.02 -28.61
N THR A 450 -18.09 25.88 -27.81
CA THR A 450 -16.75 26.43 -28.11
C THR A 450 -15.62 25.42 -27.91
N ASP A 451 -15.72 24.56 -26.90
CA ASP A 451 -14.67 23.58 -26.52
C ASP A 451 -15.04 22.11 -26.86
N LEU A 452 -16.21 21.90 -27.48
CA LEU A 452 -16.64 20.64 -28.11
C LEU A 452 -17.03 19.53 -27.11
N ASP A 453 -17.47 19.92 -25.91
CA ASP A 453 -17.85 19.03 -24.80
C ASP A 453 -19.29 18.45 -24.91
N MET A 454 -20.07 18.90 -25.91
CA MET A 454 -21.49 18.60 -26.18
C MET A 454 -22.53 19.41 -25.37
N VAL A 455 -22.11 20.37 -24.56
CA VAL A 455 -22.95 21.43 -23.96
C VAL A 455 -22.79 22.71 -24.79
N SER A 456 -23.79 23.59 -24.78
CA SER A 456 -23.66 24.91 -25.41
C SER A 456 -23.29 25.97 -24.37
N ASP A 457 -22.36 26.84 -24.74
CA ASP A 457 -21.76 27.92 -23.94
C ASP A 457 -22.79 28.69 -23.09
N GLY A 458 -23.98 28.93 -23.63
CA GLY A 458 -25.08 29.61 -22.97
C GLY A 458 -25.87 28.77 -21.97
N ASP A 459 -26.05 27.47 -22.23
CA ASP A 459 -26.71 26.56 -21.27
C ASP A 459 -25.75 26.19 -20.11
N GLU A 460 -24.45 26.17 -20.37
CA GLU A 460 -23.41 26.26 -19.35
C GLU A 460 -23.53 27.55 -18.53
N PHE A 461 -23.27 28.71 -19.13
CA PHE A 461 -23.15 30.00 -18.43
C PHE A 461 -24.43 30.39 -17.66
N TYR A 462 -25.61 30.09 -18.19
CA TYR A 462 -26.88 30.47 -17.57
C TYR A 462 -27.51 29.41 -16.66
N LYS A 463 -27.13 28.13 -16.75
CA LYS A 463 -27.88 27.03 -16.12
C LYS A 463 -27.01 26.02 -15.36
N TYR A 464 -25.83 25.64 -15.85
CA TYR A 464 -24.95 24.70 -15.13
C TYR A 464 -23.91 25.44 -14.27
N GLY A 465 -23.19 26.42 -14.84
CA GLY A 465 -22.17 27.22 -14.16
C GLY A 465 -20.73 26.71 -14.32
N THR A 466 -20.54 25.81 -15.27
CA THR A 466 -19.32 25.28 -15.89
C THR A 466 -18.56 26.37 -16.69
N SER A 467 -17.57 25.98 -17.51
CA SER A 467 -16.58 26.88 -18.12
C SER A 467 -16.49 26.71 -19.65
N PRO A 468 -17.18 27.56 -20.46
CA PRO A 468 -17.25 27.51 -21.94
C PRO A 468 -15.96 27.71 -22.76
N THR A 469 -14.80 27.36 -22.22
CA THR A 469 -13.49 27.41 -22.89
C THR A 469 -12.55 26.30 -22.37
N ILE A 470 -13.11 25.34 -21.61
CA ILE A 470 -12.46 24.24 -20.91
C ILE A 470 -13.52 23.13 -20.75
N ALA A 471 -13.52 22.15 -21.66
CA ALA A 471 -14.48 21.04 -21.71
C ALA A 471 -14.56 20.12 -20.46
N ASP A 472 -13.64 20.30 -19.50
CA ASP A 472 -13.52 19.61 -18.21
C ASP A 472 -13.32 20.71 -17.14
N SER A 473 -14.37 21.04 -16.39
CA SER A 473 -14.42 22.23 -15.52
C SER A 473 -13.68 22.09 -14.19
N ASP A 474 -13.44 20.87 -13.69
CA ASP A 474 -12.76 20.63 -12.41
C ASP A 474 -11.47 19.78 -12.47
N PHE A 475 -11.13 19.27 -13.67
CA PHE A 475 -9.89 18.60 -14.06
C PHE A 475 -9.75 17.16 -13.56
N ASP A 476 -10.86 16.44 -13.64
CA ASP A 476 -11.07 15.05 -13.25
C ASP A 476 -10.73 14.04 -14.37
N GLY A 477 -11.00 14.39 -15.63
CA GLY A 477 -10.81 13.54 -16.81
C GLY A 477 -12.06 13.17 -17.59
N LEU A 478 -13.27 13.51 -17.09
CA LEU A 478 -14.50 13.53 -17.88
C LEU A 478 -14.77 14.92 -18.46
N SER A 479 -15.58 14.99 -19.52
CA SER A 479 -16.12 16.26 -20.01
C SER A 479 -17.45 16.62 -19.35
N ASP A 480 -17.73 17.92 -19.18
CA ASP A 480 -18.91 18.40 -18.44
C ASP A 480 -20.22 17.87 -19.08
N GLY A 481 -20.25 17.72 -20.40
CA GLY A 481 -21.32 17.10 -21.18
C GLY A 481 -21.39 15.57 -21.03
N GLU A 482 -20.28 14.86 -20.92
CA GLU A 482 -20.29 13.42 -20.62
C GLU A 482 -20.90 13.14 -19.25
N GLU A 483 -20.48 13.91 -18.24
CA GLU A 483 -21.08 13.92 -16.92
C GLU A 483 -22.59 14.21 -16.97
N LEU A 484 -22.99 15.36 -17.55
CA LEU A 484 -24.37 15.79 -17.54
C LEU A 484 -25.32 14.84 -18.31
N PHE A 485 -24.85 14.22 -19.39
CA PHE A 485 -25.68 13.44 -20.30
C PHE A 485 -25.57 11.91 -20.17
N PHE A 486 -24.46 11.37 -19.66
CA PHE A 486 -24.23 9.91 -19.56
C PHE A 486 -24.12 9.42 -18.11
N TRP A 487 -23.24 10.01 -17.30
CA TRP A 487 -22.94 9.52 -15.93
C TRP A 487 -23.88 10.10 -14.86
N HIS A 488 -24.36 11.32 -15.07
CA HIS A 488 -25.24 12.11 -14.19
C HIS A 488 -24.61 12.57 -12.86
N THR A 489 -23.29 12.69 -12.86
CA THR A 489 -22.39 13.31 -11.89
C THR A 489 -22.51 14.86 -11.88
N ASN A 490 -21.56 15.58 -11.29
CA ASN A 490 -21.59 17.03 -11.12
C ASN A 490 -20.27 17.71 -11.59
N PRO A 491 -20.26 18.39 -12.75
CA PRO A 491 -19.06 18.98 -13.39
C PRO A 491 -18.55 20.27 -12.75
N LEU A 492 -18.44 20.28 -11.43
CA LEU A 492 -17.91 21.33 -10.56
C LEU A 492 -17.38 20.71 -9.23
N MET A 493 -17.10 19.41 -9.21
CA MET A 493 -16.76 18.57 -8.07
C MET A 493 -16.09 17.27 -8.53
N ASP A 494 -14.78 17.19 -8.29
CA ASP A 494 -13.85 16.10 -8.63
C ASP A 494 -14.08 14.77 -7.86
N ASP A 495 -15.27 14.57 -7.28
CA ASP A 495 -15.63 13.51 -6.30
C ASP A 495 -17.14 13.66 -5.97
N SER A 496 -18.03 13.14 -6.83
CA SER A 496 -19.48 13.46 -6.83
C SER A 496 -20.26 12.89 -5.64
N ASP A 497 -19.86 11.73 -5.10
CA ASP A 497 -20.52 11.13 -3.94
C ASP A 497 -19.80 11.35 -2.59
N GLY A 498 -18.47 11.51 -2.61
CA GLY A 498 -17.63 11.80 -1.45
C GLY A 498 -16.79 10.63 -0.92
N ASP A 499 -16.65 9.53 -1.67
CA ASP A 499 -15.76 8.39 -1.38
C ASP A 499 -14.27 8.78 -1.36
N GLY A 500 -13.80 9.53 -2.37
CA GLY A 500 -12.42 9.98 -2.51
C GLY A 500 -11.61 9.38 -3.67
N LEU A 501 -12.21 8.56 -4.52
CA LEU A 501 -11.88 8.49 -5.96
C LEU A 501 -12.31 9.81 -6.67
N SER A 502 -12.18 9.86 -7.98
CA SER A 502 -12.77 10.92 -8.82
C SER A 502 -13.58 10.28 -9.94
N ASP A 503 -14.67 10.92 -10.34
CA ASP A 503 -15.68 10.37 -11.25
C ASP A 503 -15.08 9.81 -12.56
N GLY A 504 -14.09 10.48 -13.13
CA GLY A 504 -13.30 10.05 -14.29
C GLY A 504 -12.29 8.95 -13.98
N TYR A 505 -11.70 8.91 -12.79
CA TYR A 505 -10.90 7.74 -12.37
C TYR A 505 -11.78 6.50 -12.23
N GLU A 506 -13.01 6.68 -11.75
CA GLU A 506 -13.99 5.62 -11.62
C GLU A 506 -14.44 5.08 -12.97
N VAL A 507 -14.88 5.97 -13.86
CA VAL A 507 -15.33 5.61 -15.21
C VAL A 507 -14.21 4.99 -16.05
N LEU A 508 -12.97 5.50 -15.96
CA LEU A 508 -11.88 5.14 -16.87
C LEU A 508 -10.93 4.05 -16.33
N VAL A 509 -10.87 3.81 -15.01
CA VAL A 509 -9.86 2.92 -14.39
C VAL A 509 -10.45 1.77 -13.55
N THR A 510 -11.32 2.04 -12.58
CA THR A 510 -11.93 0.99 -11.73
C THR A 510 -13.15 0.34 -12.41
N GLY A 511 -13.94 1.16 -13.12
CA GLY A 511 -15.23 0.83 -13.69
C GLY A 511 -16.42 0.96 -12.72
N SER A 512 -16.24 1.62 -11.57
CA SER A 512 -17.28 1.84 -10.53
C SER A 512 -18.41 2.78 -10.99
N ASP A 513 -19.47 2.93 -10.19
CA ASP A 513 -20.59 3.86 -10.45
C ASP A 513 -20.35 5.14 -9.61
N PRO A 514 -19.93 6.29 -10.21
CA PRO A 514 -19.43 7.48 -9.49
C PRO A 514 -20.52 8.30 -8.77
N MET A 515 -21.53 7.59 -8.25
CA MET A 515 -22.73 8.10 -7.60
C MET A 515 -23.21 7.19 -6.45
N ASP A 516 -22.48 6.13 -6.08
CA ASP A 516 -22.82 5.17 -5.00
C ASP A 516 -21.55 4.74 -4.22
N GLU A 517 -21.35 5.31 -3.01
CA GLU A 517 -20.13 5.29 -2.15
C GLU A 517 -19.59 3.91 -1.70
N ASP A 518 -20.14 2.81 -2.22
CA ASP A 518 -20.00 1.40 -1.79
C ASP A 518 -20.66 0.52 -2.88
N SER A 519 -20.00 0.36 -4.05
CA SER A 519 -20.62 -0.14 -5.31
C SER A 519 -21.32 -1.51 -5.24
N ASP A 520 -20.97 -2.37 -4.27
CA ASP A 520 -21.67 -3.64 -4.04
C ASP A 520 -22.37 -3.81 -2.68
N ASN A 521 -22.30 -2.78 -1.81
CA ASN A 521 -22.99 -2.65 -0.53
C ASN A 521 -22.48 -3.64 0.56
N ASP A 522 -21.17 -3.90 0.52
CA ASP A 522 -20.37 -4.62 1.51
C ASP A 522 -20.08 -3.75 2.76
N GLY A 523 -19.81 -2.46 2.55
CA GLY A 523 -19.49 -1.50 3.62
C GLY A 523 -18.02 -1.10 3.71
N LEU A 524 -17.14 -1.53 2.81
CA LEU A 524 -16.00 -0.75 2.31
C LEU A 524 -16.49 0.45 1.46
N THR A 525 -15.57 1.22 0.91
CA THR A 525 -15.85 2.19 -0.15
C THR A 525 -14.86 1.91 -1.28
N ASP A 526 -15.21 2.25 -2.51
CA ASP A 526 -14.46 1.90 -3.72
C ASP A 526 -13.00 2.42 -3.65
N PHE A 527 -12.74 3.57 -3.01
CA PHE A 527 -11.41 4.05 -2.64
C PHE A 527 -10.69 3.14 -1.62
N GLU A 528 -11.35 2.76 -0.53
CA GLU A 528 -10.76 1.88 0.49
C GLU A 528 -10.38 0.53 -0.14
N GLU A 529 -11.25 -0.03 -0.98
CA GLU A 529 -10.98 -1.24 -1.73
C GLU A 529 -9.76 -1.11 -2.64
N PHE A 530 -9.78 -0.17 -3.60
CA PHE A 530 -8.75 -0.10 -4.64
C PHE A 530 -7.37 0.32 -4.11
N PHE A 531 -7.32 1.25 -3.13
CA PHE A 531 -6.06 1.83 -2.65
C PHE A 531 -5.58 1.35 -1.29
N VAL A 532 -6.42 0.72 -0.47
CA VAL A 532 -6.04 0.27 0.89
C VAL A 532 -6.03 -1.26 1.01
N TYR A 533 -7.04 -1.95 0.49
CA TYR A 533 -7.22 -3.40 0.67
C TYR A 533 -6.84 -4.24 -0.55
N TYR A 534 -6.86 -3.65 -1.76
CA TYR A 534 -6.62 -4.30 -3.06
C TYR A 534 -7.65 -5.39 -3.39
N THR A 535 -8.86 -5.20 -2.88
CA THR A 535 -10.10 -5.94 -3.20
C THR A 535 -10.75 -5.32 -4.46
N GLY A 536 -12.02 -5.60 -4.73
CA GLY A 536 -12.69 -5.10 -5.92
C GLY A 536 -14.13 -4.67 -5.65
N ALA A 537 -14.45 -3.42 -6.01
CA ALA A 537 -15.73 -2.71 -5.86
C ALA A 537 -17.00 -3.38 -6.46
N PHE A 538 -16.89 -4.60 -6.99
CA PHE A 538 -18.01 -5.41 -7.50
C PHE A 538 -17.98 -6.86 -6.99
N THR A 539 -17.14 -7.15 -6.01
CA THR A 539 -16.86 -8.47 -5.45
C THR A 539 -16.87 -8.49 -3.92
N TYR A 540 -18.05 -8.26 -3.34
CA TYR A 540 -18.54 -8.45 -1.95
C TYR A 540 -17.91 -9.58 -1.11
N ASP A 541 -17.19 -10.52 -1.72
CA ASP A 541 -16.55 -11.70 -1.14
C ASP A 541 -15.39 -12.02 -2.10
N SER A 542 -14.25 -11.34 -1.93
CA SER A 542 -13.16 -11.29 -2.93
C SER A 542 -12.42 -12.62 -3.09
N ASP A 543 -12.29 -13.42 -2.03
CA ASP A 543 -11.62 -14.73 -2.07
C ASP A 543 -12.56 -15.95 -2.05
N GLY A 544 -13.84 -15.77 -1.70
CA GLY A 544 -14.88 -16.79 -1.80
C GLY A 544 -15.09 -17.63 -0.53
N ASP A 545 -14.60 -17.17 0.61
CA ASP A 545 -14.82 -17.71 1.96
C ASP A 545 -16.30 -17.67 2.39
N GLY A 546 -16.96 -16.52 2.19
CA GLY A 546 -18.37 -16.29 2.53
C GLY A 546 -18.62 -15.30 3.67
N LEU A 547 -17.58 -14.70 4.26
CA LEU A 547 -17.66 -13.34 4.84
C LEU A 547 -17.79 -12.30 3.70
N SER A 548 -17.77 -11.01 4.07
CA SER A 548 -17.62 -9.90 3.13
C SER A 548 -16.37 -9.10 3.48
N ASP A 549 -15.71 -8.51 2.50
CA ASP A 549 -14.44 -7.82 2.64
C ASP A 549 -14.47 -6.72 3.74
N GLY A 550 -15.59 -6.02 3.84
CA GLY A 550 -15.92 -5.05 4.88
C GLY A 550 -16.36 -5.67 6.22
N GLU A 551 -17.05 -6.82 6.25
CA GLU A 551 -17.27 -7.57 7.50
C GLU A 551 -15.93 -8.03 8.08
N GLU A 552 -15.04 -8.55 7.25
CA GLU A 552 -13.66 -8.92 7.59
C GLU A 552 -12.88 -7.73 8.15
N VAL A 553 -12.66 -6.70 7.35
CA VAL A 553 -11.84 -5.53 7.72
C VAL A 553 -12.40 -4.79 8.93
N LYS A 554 -13.72 -4.60 9.00
CA LYS A 554 -14.35 -3.69 9.99
C LYS A 554 -14.95 -4.41 11.20
N THR A 555 -15.14 -5.74 11.16
CA THR A 555 -15.66 -6.52 12.30
C THR A 555 -14.68 -7.57 12.83
N TYR A 556 -14.03 -8.36 11.96
CA TYR A 556 -13.24 -9.53 12.39
C TYR A 556 -11.73 -9.27 12.49
N GLY A 557 -11.18 -8.39 11.65
CA GLY A 557 -9.75 -8.09 11.58
C GLY A 557 -8.93 -9.09 10.75
N THR A 558 -9.61 -9.86 9.91
CA THR A 558 -9.06 -10.83 8.94
C THR A 558 -8.60 -10.13 7.65
N ASN A 559 -8.19 -10.89 6.63
CA ASN A 559 -7.59 -10.39 5.40
C ASN A 559 -8.41 -10.84 4.17
N PRO A 560 -9.14 -9.93 3.49
CA PRO A 560 -10.12 -10.26 2.43
C PRO A 560 -9.54 -10.68 1.08
N LEU A 561 -8.29 -11.13 1.08
CA LEU A 561 -7.60 -11.74 -0.06
C LEU A 561 -6.99 -13.10 0.33
N ALA A 562 -7.38 -13.65 1.48
CA ALA A 562 -6.91 -14.93 2.01
C ALA A 562 -7.92 -15.54 3.01
N TRP A 563 -8.85 -16.33 2.46
CA TRP A 563 -9.85 -17.23 3.05
C TRP A 563 -9.45 -18.09 4.29
N ASP A 564 -8.21 -18.01 4.73
CA ASP A 564 -7.51 -18.75 5.80
C ASP A 564 -6.42 -17.78 6.31
N THR A 565 -6.81 -16.79 7.12
CA THR A 565 -5.97 -15.62 7.45
C THR A 565 -4.71 -15.98 8.25
N ASP A 566 -4.79 -16.96 9.15
CA ASP A 566 -3.69 -17.36 10.03
C ASP A 566 -2.97 -18.66 9.64
N TYR A 567 -3.47 -19.35 8.60
CA TYR A 567 -2.89 -20.54 7.98
C TYR A 567 -2.91 -21.82 8.85
N ASP A 568 -3.87 -21.94 9.75
CA ASP A 568 -4.16 -23.14 10.56
C ASP A 568 -4.53 -24.38 9.72
N SER A 569 -5.23 -24.18 8.59
CA SER A 569 -5.90 -25.23 7.79
C SER A 569 -5.08 -26.52 7.57
N ILE A 570 -5.73 -27.70 7.57
CA ILE A 570 -5.01 -28.98 7.42
C ILE A 570 -4.87 -29.42 5.96
N TYR A 571 -3.78 -28.98 5.32
CA TYR A 571 -3.32 -29.35 3.96
C TYR A 571 -2.87 -30.83 3.80
N GLU A 572 -3.18 -31.50 2.67
CA GLU A 572 -2.53 -32.77 2.26
C GLU A 572 -1.66 -32.60 0.99
N PRO A 573 -0.46 -33.20 0.89
CA PRO A 573 0.45 -33.01 -0.24
C PRO A 573 0.13 -33.94 -1.42
N ASN A 574 -1.11 -33.88 -1.93
CA ASN A 574 -1.50 -34.59 -3.15
C ASN A 574 -1.08 -33.81 -4.42
N GLU A 575 -1.21 -34.40 -5.61
CA GLU A 575 -0.72 -33.80 -6.88
C GLU A 575 -1.47 -32.50 -7.29
N TYR A 576 -2.53 -32.13 -6.56
CA TYR A 576 -3.37 -30.95 -6.79
C TYR A 576 -3.45 -29.99 -5.60
N GLY A 577 -2.80 -30.30 -4.47
CA GLY A 577 -2.78 -29.44 -3.27
C GLY A 577 -4.10 -29.39 -2.47
N GLU A 578 -4.95 -30.42 -2.56
CA GLU A 578 -6.25 -30.41 -1.86
C GLU A 578 -6.12 -30.45 -0.32
N TYR A 579 -6.92 -29.63 0.36
CA TYR A 579 -7.09 -29.64 1.81
C TYR A 579 -7.77 -30.94 2.31
N THR A 580 -7.33 -31.43 3.47
CA THR A 580 -7.98 -32.54 4.20
C THR A 580 -8.98 -32.06 5.25
N TRP A 581 -8.67 -30.94 5.89
CA TRP A 581 -9.60 -30.18 6.71
C TRP A 581 -9.39 -28.70 6.36
N PRO A 582 -10.08 -28.18 5.34
CA PRO A 582 -10.16 -26.74 5.18
C PRO A 582 -10.94 -26.18 6.36
N MET A 583 -10.42 -25.12 6.93
CA MET A 583 -11.06 -24.22 7.86
C MET A 583 -10.85 -22.82 7.28
N SER A 584 -11.92 -22.04 7.24
CA SER A 584 -11.92 -20.70 6.65
C SER A 584 -12.41 -19.70 7.67
N ASP A 585 -12.09 -18.43 7.46
CA ASP A 585 -12.41 -17.35 8.40
C ASP A 585 -13.91 -17.28 8.71
N TYR A 586 -14.79 -17.51 7.72
CA TYR A 586 -16.23 -17.72 7.91
C TYR A 586 -16.54 -18.95 8.78
N ASP A 587 -16.00 -20.13 8.48
CA ASP A 587 -16.33 -21.36 9.20
C ASP A 587 -15.85 -21.27 10.66
N GLU A 588 -14.73 -20.59 10.90
CA GLU A 588 -14.28 -20.19 12.23
C GLU A 588 -15.31 -19.31 12.94
N VAL A 589 -15.56 -18.08 12.47
CA VAL A 589 -16.35 -17.10 13.24
C VAL A 589 -17.85 -17.40 13.24
N MET A 590 -18.39 -18.14 12.25
CA MET A 590 -19.82 -18.46 12.10
C MET A 590 -20.19 -19.90 12.45
N THR A 591 -19.32 -20.90 12.23
CA THR A 591 -19.61 -22.32 12.53
C THR A 591 -19.00 -22.77 13.85
N HIS A 592 -17.77 -22.36 14.17
CA HIS A 592 -17.01 -22.86 15.32
C HIS A 592 -16.98 -21.91 16.52
N GLY A 593 -16.94 -20.59 16.30
CA GLY A 593 -16.77 -19.55 17.32
C GLY A 593 -15.30 -19.25 17.65
N THR A 594 -14.36 -19.80 16.88
CA THR A 594 -12.91 -19.65 17.02
C THR A 594 -12.42 -18.30 16.48
N ASN A 595 -11.13 -17.99 16.64
CA ASN A 595 -10.54 -16.71 16.26
C ASN A 595 -9.63 -16.84 15.04
N ALA A 596 -10.19 -16.58 13.85
CA ALA A 596 -9.54 -16.55 12.53
C ALA A 596 -8.36 -15.56 12.33
N THR A 597 -7.79 -15.04 13.41
CA THR A 597 -6.56 -14.22 13.41
C THR A 597 -5.45 -14.83 14.28
N ALA A 598 -5.70 -15.99 14.89
CA ALA A 598 -4.73 -16.76 15.66
C ALA A 598 -5.15 -18.23 15.78
N ALA A 599 -4.45 -19.08 15.02
CA ALA A 599 -4.46 -20.54 14.93
C ALA A 599 -4.31 -21.36 16.25
N ASP A 600 -4.49 -20.73 17.40
CA ASP A 600 -4.33 -21.28 18.75
C ASP A 600 -5.13 -20.33 19.66
N SER A 601 -6.46 -20.48 19.64
CA SER A 601 -7.39 -19.49 20.24
C SER A 601 -7.29 -19.39 21.77
N ASP A 602 -7.10 -20.51 22.46
CA ASP A 602 -7.06 -20.59 23.92
C ASP A 602 -5.63 -20.62 24.51
N MET A 603 -4.61 -20.78 23.65
CA MET A 603 -3.17 -20.74 23.94
C MET A 603 -2.61 -21.96 24.68
N ASP A 604 -3.19 -23.15 24.46
CA ASP A 604 -2.69 -24.45 24.96
C ASP A 604 -1.45 -24.98 24.20
N GLY A 605 -1.30 -24.61 22.92
CA GLY A 605 -0.25 -25.06 21.99
C GLY A 605 -0.63 -26.16 20.99
N LEU A 606 -1.91 -26.44 20.78
CA LEU A 606 -2.47 -27.17 19.64
C LEU A 606 -2.84 -26.18 18.51
N SER A 607 -3.84 -26.50 17.69
CA SER A 607 -4.46 -25.55 16.76
C SER A 607 -5.94 -25.90 16.61
N ASP A 608 -6.76 -24.88 16.39
CA ASP A 608 -8.21 -24.99 16.38
C ASP A 608 -8.69 -26.06 15.37
N SER A 609 -8.13 -26.13 14.15
CA SER A 609 -8.51 -27.22 13.21
C SER A 609 -7.98 -28.58 13.60
N ILE A 610 -6.83 -28.67 14.28
CA ILE A 610 -6.26 -29.92 14.79
C ILE A 610 -7.21 -30.54 15.81
N GLU A 611 -7.71 -29.73 16.75
CA GLU A 611 -8.64 -30.16 17.78
C GLU A 611 -9.99 -30.57 17.18
N LEU A 612 -10.57 -29.70 16.34
CA LEU A 612 -11.82 -29.98 15.64
C LEU A 612 -11.70 -31.23 14.74
N TYR A 613 -10.54 -31.47 14.13
CA TYR A 613 -10.26 -32.68 13.35
C TYR A 613 -10.18 -33.94 14.22
N LEU A 614 -9.55 -33.88 15.40
CA LEU A 614 -9.49 -34.99 16.37
C LEU A 614 -10.87 -35.29 16.99
N ALA A 615 -11.62 -34.25 17.37
CA ALA A 615 -12.98 -34.35 17.90
C ALA A 615 -13.99 -34.84 16.85
N SER A 616 -13.73 -34.59 15.57
CA SER A 616 -14.65 -34.88 14.46
C SER A 616 -15.14 -36.33 14.33
N GLY A 617 -14.34 -37.28 14.82
CA GLY A 617 -14.54 -38.71 14.57
C GLY A 617 -14.55 -39.13 13.10
N LYS A 618 -14.07 -38.28 12.17
CA LYS A 618 -13.91 -38.65 10.74
C LYS A 618 -12.77 -39.66 10.54
N ILE A 619 -11.74 -39.64 11.41
CA ILE A 619 -10.52 -40.46 11.32
C ILE A 619 -10.84 -41.96 11.51
N PRO A 620 -10.74 -42.85 10.49
CA PRO A 620 -11.33 -44.20 10.55
C PRO A 620 -10.63 -45.25 11.45
N TRP A 621 -9.55 -44.87 12.13
CA TRP A 621 -8.67 -45.77 12.90
C TRP A 621 -8.33 -45.24 14.30
N MET A 622 -8.93 -44.12 14.69
CA MET A 622 -8.76 -43.45 15.98
C MET A 622 -10.17 -43.27 16.57
N ASP A 623 -10.34 -43.50 17.87
CA ASP A 623 -11.55 -43.04 18.55
C ASP A 623 -11.42 -41.50 18.77
N PRO A 624 -12.50 -40.71 18.74
CA PRO A 624 -12.40 -39.25 18.77
C PRO A 624 -11.85 -38.76 20.11
N ILE A 625 -11.04 -37.68 20.08
CA ILE A 625 -10.61 -36.95 21.28
C ILE A 625 -11.42 -35.65 21.32
N PRO A 626 -12.46 -35.54 22.15
CA PRO A 626 -13.40 -34.41 22.15
C PRO A 626 -12.87 -33.18 22.90
N LEU A 627 -11.79 -32.58 22.38
CA LEU A 627 -11.26 -31.28 22.79
C LEU A 627 -12.22 -30.15 22.36
N ASP A 628 -12.12 -28.97 22.99
CA ASP A 628 -12.87 -27.76 22.66
C ASP A 628 -11.89 -26.57 22.55
N PRO A 629 -11.63 -26.00 21.34
CA PRO A 629 -10.56 -25.01 21.09
C PRO A 629 -10.79 -23.62 21.74
N MET A 630 -11.71 -23.55 22.70
CA MET A 630 -12.09 -22.38 23.49
C MET A 630 -11.79 -22.57 24.98
N ASP A 631 -11.31 -23.75 25.41
CA ASP A 631 -11.20 -24.15 26.81
C ASP A 631 -9.97 -25.07 27.01
N ASN A 632 -8.81 -24.44 27.27
CA ASN A 632 -7.47 -25.07 27.31
C ASN A 632 -7.23 -26.12 28.41
N ASP A 633 -8.27 -26.66 29.04
CA ASP A 633 -8.29 -27.55 30.21
C ASP A 633 -9.59 -28.38 30.15
N THR A 634 -9.74 -29.20 29.10
CA THR A 634 -11.02 -29.83 28.67
C THR A 634 -11.71 -30.67 29.77
N ASP A 635 -11.00 -31.09 30.82
CA ASP A 635 -11.53 -31.91 31.92
C ASP A 635 -11.45 -31.28 33.34
N ASP A 636 -11.23 -29.96 33.46
CA ASP A 636 -11.17 -29.18 34.73
C ASP A 636 -9.99 -29.57 35.67
N ASP A 637 -8.92 -30.22 35.18
CA ASP A 637 -7.77 -30.71 35.98
C ASP A 637 -6.72 -29.64 36.37
N TRP A 638 -6.50 -28.64 35.49
CA TRP A 638 -5.47 -27.58 35.50
C TRP A 638 -4.19 -27.89 34.72
N LEU A 639 -4.09 -29.02 33.99
CA LEU A 639 -2.99 -29.34 33.08
C LEU A 639 -3.42 -29.19 31.62
N ALA A 640 -2.99 -28.10 30.98
CA ALA A 640 -3.55 -27.72 29.68
C ALA A 640 -3.38 -28.76 28.55
N ASP A 641 -4.39 -28.90 27.70
CA ASP A 641 -4.54 -29.98 26.71
C ASP A 641 -3.27 -30.20 25.85
N GLY A 642 -2.69 -29.15 25.26
CA GLY A 642 -1.45 -29.17 24.45
C GLY A 642 -0.15 -29.29 25.25
N SER A 643 -0.22 -29.14 26.58
CA SER A 643 0.85 -29.60 27.47
C SER A 643 0.85 -31.12 27.61
N GLU A 644 -0.30 -31.77 27.49
CA GLU A 644 -0.42 -33.22 27.49
C GLU A 644 -0.25 -33.81 26.09
N LEU A 645 -1.07 -33.38 25.16
CA LEU A 645 -1.20 -33.90 23.81
C LEU A 645 -0.19 -33.23 22.89
N MET A 646 0.68 -34.02 22.26
CA MET A 646 1.61 -33.50 21.26
C MET A 646 1.59 -34.35 20.00
N LEU A 647 1.17 -33.75 18.88
CA LEU A 647 1.14 -34.43 17.59
C LEU A 647 2.55 -34.73 17.04
N LYS A 648 2.67 -35.88 16.37
CA LYS A 648 3.85 -36.24 15.57
C LYS A 648 3.42 -36.64 14.16
N ASN A 649 4.03 -36.00 13.16
CA ASN A 649 3.82 -36.30 11.75
C ASN A 649 4.40 -37.69 11.40
N ILE A 650 3.57 -38.58 10.82
CA ILE A 650 3.99 -39.91 10.35
C ILE A 650 3.87 -40.01 8.83
N SER A 651 4.90 -40.58 8.20
CA SER A 651 5.06 -40.64 6.74
C SER A 651 4.19 -41.70 6.00
N GLU A 652 3.03 -42.09 6.53
CA GLU A 652 2.13 -43.09 5.93
C GLU A 652 0.72 -42.51 5.66
N ILE A 653 0.67 -41.49 4.80
CA ILE A 653 -0.55 -40.80 4.35
C ILE A 653 -1.59 -41.79 3.83
N THR A 654 -2.86 -41.62 4.25
CA THR A 654 -4.00 -42.42 3.77
C THR A 654 -5.18 -41.50 3.48
N TYR A 655 -5.09 -40.76 2.37
CA TYR A 655 -6.11 -39.82 1.87
C TYR A 655 -7.56 -40.33 2.00
N PRO A 656 -8.52 -39.48 2.43
CA PRO A 656 -8.39 -38.05 2.76
C PRO A 656 -8.17 -37.84 4.27
N TYR A 657 -7.05 -38.29 4.83
CA TYR A 657 -6.77 -38.20 6.26
C TYR A 657 -5.25 -38.11 6.50
N VAL A 658 -4.81 -37.00 7.10
CA VAL A 658 -3.42 -36.84 7.54
C VAL A 658 -3.07 -37.89 8.60
N ALA A 659 -1.90 -38.49 8.45
CA ALA A 659 -1.31 -39.41 9.41
C ALA A 659 -0.67 -38.64 10.59
N VAL A 660 -1.48 -37.88 11.31
CA VAL A 660 -1.14 -37.36 12.64
C VAL A 660 -1.13 -38.51 13.64
N TYR A 661 -0.15 -38.50 14.55
CA TYR A 661 -0.06 -39.45 15.64
C TYR A 661 0.01 -38.69 16.98
N PRO A 662 -1.07 -38.67 17.78
CA PRO A 662 -1.05 -38.06 19.09
C PRO A 662 -0.08 -38.79 20.02
N VAL A 663 0.69 -38.03 20.81
CA VAL A 663 1.52 -38.56 21.88
C VAL A 663 1.30 -37.76 23.14
N LEU A 664 0.70 -38.42 24.12
CA LEU A 664 0.56 -37.97 25.49
C LEU A 664 1.97 -37.81 26.11
N ARG A 665 2.26 -36.63 26.66
CA ARG A 665 3.59 -36.20 27.12
C ARG A 665 3.93 -36.79 28.47
N PHE A 666 2.99 -36.74 29.40
CA PHE A 666 3.08 -37.35 30.73
C PHE A 666 2.38 -38.72 30.78
N ASN A 667 1.76 -39.16 29.66
CA ASN A 667 0.94 -40.36 29.51
C ASN A 667 -0.45 -40.27 30.23
N THR A 668 -0.75 -39.07 30.71
CA THR A 668 -2.03 -38.50 31.12
C THR A 668 -2.94 -38.19 29.92
N SER A 669 -4.20 -37.79 30.11
CA SER A 669 -5.20 -37.69 29.03
C SER A 669 -6.14 -36.47 29.16
N PRO A 670 -6.26 -35.59 28.14
CA PRO A 670 -6.95 -34.28 28.22
C PRO A 670 -8.48 -34.38 28.10
N VAL A 671 -9.05 -35.45 28.68
CA VAL A 671 -10.48 -35.79 28.70
C VAL A 671 -10.83 -36.75 29.86
N ASP A 672 -9.90 -37.03 30.79
CA ASP A 672 -10.01 -37.98 31.90
C ASP A 672 -9.03 -37.62 33.05
N ALA A 673 -9.24 -36.45 33.68
CA ALA A 673 -8.55 -35.77 34.80
C ALA A 673 -7.99 -36.57 36.01
N ASP A 674 -8.03 -37.90 36.00
CA ASP A 674 -7.57 -38.82 37.06
C ASP A 674 -7.19 -40.15 36.35
N THR A 675 -6.06 -40.14 35.63
CA THR A 675 -5.71 -41.17 34.62
C THR A 675 -5.66 -42.60 35.18
N ASP A 676 -5.34 -42.78 36.46
CA ASP A 676 -5.27 -44.10 37.10
C ASP A 676 -6.38 -44.42 38.14
N ASN A 677 -7.18 -43.40 38.51
CA ASN A 677 -8.33 -43.45 39.43
C ASN A 677 -7.96 -43.55 40.94
N ASP A 678 -6.86 -42.95 41.40
CA ASP A 678 -6.50 -42.79 42.83
C ASP A 678 -7.19 -41.60 43.55
N THR A 679 -7.72 -40.62 42.80
CA THR A 679 -8.38 -39.37 43.24
C THR A 679 -7.49 -38.18 43.64
N LEU A 680 -6.20 -38.22 43.31
CA LEU A 680 -5.46 -37.03 42.85
C LEU A 680 -6.00 -36.61 41.47
N THR A 681 -5.33 -35.64 40.83
CA THR A 681 -5.58 -35.29 39.43
C THR A 681 -4.23 -35.14 38.73
N ASP A 682 -4.20 -35.34 37.43
CA ASP A 682 -2.98 -35.42 36.62
C ASP A 682 -2.09 -34.17 36.78
N TYR A 683 -2.67 -32.97 36.92
CA TYR A 683 -1.97 -31.73 37.31
C TYR A 683 -1.30 -31.82 38.69
N GLN A 684 -2.02 -32.32 39.71
CA GLN A 684 -1.50 -32.41 41.08
C GLN A 684 -0.28 -33.33 41.10
N GLU A 685 -0.35 -34.45 40.38
CA GLU A 685 0.73 -35.39 40.25
C GLU A 685 1.92 -34.79 39.50
N VAL A 686 1.72 -34.32 38.27
CA VAL A 686 2.81 -33.84 37.40
C VAL A 686 3.44 -32.53 37.93
N CYS A 687 2.64 -31.63 38.52
CA CYS A 687 3.06 -30.25 38.83
C CYS A 687 3.11 -29.89 40.33
N VAL A 688 2.50 -30.66 41.23
CA VAL A 688 2.52 -30.37 42.69
C VAL A 688 3.35 -31.41 43.47
N PHE A 689 3.15 -32.70 43.20
CA PHE A 689 3.75 -33.80 43.99
C PHE A 689 4.90 -34.53 43.29
N ASN A 690 4.98 -34.49 41.95
CA ASN A 690 5.96 -35.16 41.09
C ASN A 690 5.85 -36.71 41.14
N THR A 691 4.65 -37.25 41.27
CA THR A 691 4.31 -38.69 41.20
C THR A 691 4.21 -39.17 39.74
N ASP A 692 3.92 -40.46 39.51
CA ASP A 692 3.73 -41.05 38.16
C ASP A 692 2.22 -41.31 37.93
N PRO A 693 1.50 -40.43 37.19
CA PRO A 693 0.03 -40.45 37.03
C PRO A 693 -0.49 -41.60 36.13
N THR A 694 0.25 -42.70 36.09
CA THR A 694 -0.14 -43.94 35.44
C THR A 694 -0.13 -45.13 36.42
N THR A 695 0.15 -44.88 37.71
CA THR A 695 0.27 -45.90 38.75
C THR A 695 0.01 -45.33 40.15
N ASN A 696 -1.12 -45.76 40.74
CA ASN A 696 -1.69 -45.29 42.01
C ASN A 696 -0.84 -45.58 43.29
N ASP A 697 0.44 -45.90 43.11
CA ASP A 697 1.42 -46.46 44.05
C ASP A 697 2.79 -46.22 43.39
N THR A 698 3.27 -44.96 43.42
CA THR A 698 4.42 -44.49 42.62
C THR A 698 5.73 -45.19 43.00
N ASP A 699 5.99 -45.38 44.30
CA ASP A 699 7.25 -45.96 44.78
C ASP A 699 7.18 -47.48 45.08
N MET A 700 5.99 -48.06 45.06
CA MET A 700 5.69 -49.49 45.20
C MET A 700 5.87 -50.06 46.62
N ASP A 701 5.71 -49.21 47.64
CA ASP A 701 5.47 -49.59 49.04
C ASP A 701 4.15 -50.38 49.22
N GLY A 702 3.05 -49.93 48.57
CA GLY A 702 1.73 -50.55 48.67
C GLY A 702 0.68 -49.79 49.50
N LEU A 703 0.94 -48.53 49.88
CA LEU A 703 -0.07 -47.49 50.05
C LEU A 703 -0.61 -47.02 48.68
N ASP A 704 -1.34 -45.91 48.66
CA ASP A 704 -1.66 -45.17 47.44
C ASP A 704 -1.34 -43.68 47.65
N ASP A 705 -0.89 -43.02 46.58
CA ASP A 705 -0.28 -41.69 46.62
C ASP A 705 -1.21 -40.65 47.27
N TRP A 706 -2.52 -40.74 47.00
CA TRP A 706 -3.55 -39.95 47.67
C TRP A 706 -3.61 -40.18 49.18
N HIS A 707 -3.62 -41.45 49.66
CA HIS A 707 -3.63 -41.72 51.10
C HIS A 707 -2.31 -41.28 51.76
N GLU A 708 -1.18 -41.39 51.09
CA GLU A 708 0.09 -40.89 51.61
C GLU A 708 0.05 -39.38 51.85
N ILE A 709 -0.27 -38.62 50.80
CA ILE A 709 -0.28 -37.16 50.82
C ILE A 709 -1.36 -36.61 51.78
N TRP A 710 -2.57 -37.20 51.78
CA TRP A 710 -3.75 -36.62 52.45
C TRP A 710 -4.22 -37.34 53.71
N VAL A 711 -3.75 -38.57 53.99
CA VAL A 711 -4.18 -39.36 55.16
C VAL A 711 -3.04 -39.70 56.12
N TYR A 712 -1.85 -40.04 55.63
CA TYR A 712 -0.70 -40.42 56.46
C TYR A 712 0.36 -39.30 56.60
N ASN A 713 0.38 -38.33 55.68
CA ASN A 713 1.40 -37.27 55.60
C ASN A 713 2.82 -37.85 55.35
N THR A 714 2.87 -38.93 54.57
CA THR A 714 4.10 -39.61 54.11
C THR A 714 4.48 -39.13 52.69
N SER A 715 5.45 -39.78 52.05
CA SER A 715 6.10 -39.31 50.83
C SER A 715 6.03 -40.36 49.71
N ALA A 716 5.01 -40.27 48.85
CA ALA A 716 4.77 -41.11 47.66
C ALA A 716 5.89 -41.15 46.58
N LEU A 717 7.07 -40.59 46.86
CA LEU A 717 8.30 -40.72 46.05
C LEU A 717 9.39 -41.57 46.74
N TYR A 718 9.18 -41.94 48.00
CA TYR A 718 10.16 -42.52 48.92
C TYR A 718 9.47 -43.45 49.93
N ASN A 719 9.56 -44.76 49.65
CA ASN A 719 8.93 -45.89 50.35
C ASN A 719 9.33 -46.10 51.84
N ASP A 720 9.92 -45.09 52.47
CA ASP A 720 10.63 -45.05 53.75
C ASP A 720 10.83 -43.55 54.07
N THR A 721 9.79 -42.90 54.62
CA THR A 721 9.69 -41.43 54.67
C THR A 721 10.69 -40.76 55.61
N ASP A 722 10.99 -41.37 56.77
CA ASP A 722 11.92 -40.82 57.76
C ASP A 722 13.32 -41.47 57.75
N GLY A 723 13.49 -42.61 57.06
CA GLY A 723 14.77 -43.24 56.78
C GLY A 723 15.22 -44.24 57.85
N ASP A 724 14.31 -44.77 58.66
CA ASP A 724 14.61 -45.78 59.67
C ASP A 724 14.84 -47.20 59.07
N GLY A 725 14.33 -47.43 57.85
CA GLY A 725 14.47 -48.66 57.08
C GLY A 725 13.25 -49.60 57.07
N LEU A 726 12.12 -49.24 57.68
CA LEU A 726 10.81 -49.85 57.47
C LEU A 726 10.23 -49.42 56.09
N LEU A 727 8.95 -49.69 55.89
CA LEU A 727 8.17 -49.11 54.80
C LEU A 727 6.95 -48.45 55.41
N ASP A 728 6.52 -47.32 54.87
CA ASP A 728 5.42 -46.53 55.43
C ASP A 728 4.13 -47.37 55.61
N SER A 729 3.82 -48.28 54.67
CA SER A 729 2.75 -49.28 54.76
C SER A 729 2.89 -50.30 55.91
N GLU A 730 4.12 -50.67 56.31
CA GLU A 730 4.37 -51.56 57.44
C GLU A 730 4.17 -50.86 58.79
N GLU A 731 4.09 -49.54 58.82
CA GLU A 731 4.03 -48.73 60.04
C GLU A 731 2.63 -48.20 60.34
N THR A 732 2.08 -47.39 59.43
CA THR A 732 0.74 -46.76 59.44
C THR A 732 -0.01 -46.76 60.79
N LEU A 733 0.47 -46.00 61.77
CA LEU A 733 -0.41 -45.42 62.80
C LEU A 733 -1.09 -44.15 62.31
N TYR A 734 -2.21 -43.82 62.96
CA TYR A 734 -3.18 -42.84 62.46
C TYR A 734 -2.91 -41.42 63.02
N GLU A 735 -1.94 -40.72 62.43
CA GLU A 735 -1.66 -39.29 62.65
C GLU A 735 -2.85 -38.42 62.16
N ILE A 736 -3.79 -38.11 63.05
CA ILE A 736 -4.94 -37.26 62.69
C ILE A 736 -4.48 -35.80 62.58
N TRP A 737 -4.37 -35.32 61.34
CA TRP A 737 -4.13 -33.93 60.96
C TRP A 737 -4.79 -32.92 61.95
N PRO A 738 -4.05 -32.00 62.61
CA PRO A 738 -4.53 -31.29 63.81
C PRO A 738 -5.75 -30.37 63.68
N TYR A 739 -6.34 -30.22 62.50
CA TYR A 739 -7.34 -29.18 62.17
C TYR A 739 -8.73 -29.67 61.72
N GLY A 740 -9.09 -30.92 62.00
CA GLY A 740 -10.50 -31.32 62.18
C GLY A 740 -11.22 -31.84 60.94
N SER A 741 -12.55 -31.69 60.90
CA SER A 741 -13.42 -32.44 59.99
C SER A 741 -13.33 -31.98 58.53
N TRP A 742 -12.83 -32.86 57.67
CA TRP A 742 -12.75 -32.73 56.22
C TRP A 742 -14.14 -32.65 55.51
N PRO A 743 -14.21 -32.05 54.30
CA PRO A 743 -13.15 -31.29 53.63
C PRO A 743 -12.93 -29.89 54.23
N PRO A 744 -11.74 -29.29 54.12
CA PRO A 744 -11.49 -27.91 54.54
C PRO A 744 -12.23 -26.94 53.62
N THR A 745 -13.28 -26.28 54.10
CA THR A 745 -14.13 -25.39 53.28
C THR A 745 -13.49 -24.03 52.95
N ASN A 746 -12.16 -23.97 52.77
CA ASN A 746 -11.40 -22.73 52.54
C ASN A 746 -10.00 -22.94 51.90
N TRP A 747 -9.78 -24.01 51.11
CA TRP A 747 -8.64 -24.04 50.19
C TRP A 747 -9.08 -23.55 48.80
N SER A 748 -9.27 -22.24 48.71
CA SER A 748 -9.39 -21.52 47.43
C SER A 748 -8.12 -20.73 47.23
N ILE A 749 -7.16 -21.28 46.48
CA ILE A 749 -5.98 -20.54 46.02
C ILE A 749 -6.43 -19.46 45.00
N GLY A 750 -5.62 -18.42 44.83
CA GLY A 750 -5.63 -17.59 43.62
C GLY A 750 -6.64 -16.44 43.54
N MET A 751 -7.89 -16.58 43.98
CA MET A 751 -8.93 -15.57 43.75
C MET A 751 -8.71 -14.23 44.48
N THR A 752 -7.95 -13.33 43.86
CA THR A 752 -8.05 -11.88 44.10
C THR A 752 -9.25 -11.32 43.37
N THR A 753 -10.10 -10.58 44.09
CA THR A 753 -11.31 -9.97 43.55
C THR A 753 -11.03 -8.94 42.44
N GLU A 754 -11.29 -9.27 41.17
CA GLU A 754 -12.09 -8.52 40.18
C GLU A 754 -12.72 -9.56 39.20
N ASN A 755 -13.84 -9.23 38.53
CA ASN A 755 -14.65 -10.08 37.62
C ASN A 755 -15.41 -11.29 38.23
N GLU A 756 -16.75 -11.19 38.27
CA GLU A 756 -17.71 -12.33 38.27
C GLU A 756 -18.53 -12.25 36.97
N PRO A 757 -18.68 -13.33 36.16
CA PRO A 757 -19.70 -13.42 35.10
C PRO A 757 -21.10 -13.76 35.66
N GLU A 758 -22.16 -13.55 34.88
CA GLU A 758 -23.56 -13.65 35.34
C GLU A 758 -24.13 -15.09 35.40
N GLU A 759 -25.36 -15.25 35.92
CA GLU A 759 -26.03 -16.53 36.21
C GLU A 759 -26.18 -17.47 34.98
N GLY A 760 -25.34 -18.52 34.85
CA GLY A 760 -25.38 -19.43 33.67
C GLY A 760 -25.19 -20.95 33.88
N GLY A 761 -24.35 -21.40 34.81
CA GLY A 761 -23.90 -22.81 34.91
C GLY A 761 -24.60 -23.70 35.95
N THR A 762 -24.65 -25.02 35.71
CA THR A 762 -25.20 -26.00 36.68
C THR A 762 -24.19 -26.35 37.77
N GLY A 763 -24.34 -25.68 38.92
CA GLY A 763 -23.40 -25.66 40.05
C GLY A 763 -22.84 -26.97 40.62
N PRO A 764 -21.95 -26.84 41.63
CA PRO A 764 -20.90 -27.81 41.95
C PRO A 764 -21.44 -29.21 42.24
N ILE A 765 -20.66 -30.24 41.83
CA ILE A 765 -21.00 -31.65 41.97
C ILE A 765 -21.31 -31.98 43.43
N ALA A 766 -22.61 -31.99 43.73
CA ALA A 766 -23.11 -32.16 45.08
C ALA A 766 -22.96 -33.64 45.48
N LEU A 767 -21.83 -33.98 46.10
CA LEU A 767 -21.48 -35.30 46.62
C LEU A 767 -22.71 -35.93 47.30
N SER A 768 -23.31 -36.92 46.61
CA SER A 768 -24.76 -37.10 46.73
C SER A 768 -25.19 -37.53 48.13
N SER A 769 -26.29 -36.96 48.62
CA SER A 769 -26.77 -37.13 50.01
C SER A 769 -27.42 -38.49 50.30
N GLY A 770 -26.72 -39.57 49.95
CA GLY A 770 -27.09 -40.98 50.15
C GLY A 770 -26.05 -41.71 51.00
N GLY A 771 -26.03 -41.42 52.30
CA GLY A 771 -24.95 -41.82 53.21
C GLY A 771 -24.62 -43.32 53.23
N ALA A 772 -23.60 -43.70 52.46
CA ALA A 772 -22.73 -44.83 52.78
C ALA A 772 -21.80 -44.38 53.90
N VAL A 773 -21.95 -44.96 55.10
CA VAL A 773 -20.88 -44.88 56.11
C VAL A 773 -19.79 -45.82 55.62
N ILE A 774 -18.80 -45.29 54.92
CA ILE A 774 -17.58 -46.02 54.60
C ILE A 774 -16.77 -46.13 55.89
N ALA A 775 -17.20 -47.05 56.74
CA ALA A 775 -16.34 -47.62 57.77
C ALA A 775 -15.37 -48.59 57.07
N GLN A 776 -14.50 -48.03 56.23
CA GLN A 776 -13.36 -48.72 55.66
C GLN A 776 -12.50 -49.07 56.86
N THR A 777 -12.43 -50.37 57.17
CA THR A 777 -11.57 -50.85 58.25
C THR A 777 -10.15 -50.79 57.73
N ALA A 778 -9.50 -49.64 57.93
CA ALA A 778 -8.05 -49.52 57.80
C ALA A 778 -7.41 -50.70 58.54
N ILE A 779 -6.49 -51.38 57.85
CA ILE A 779 -5.64 -52.39 58.46
C ILE A 779 -4.59 -51.56 59.19
N PRO A 780 -4.45 -51.66 60.53
CA PRO A 780 -3.34 -50.98 61.20
C PRO A 780 -2.04 -51.56 60.67
N GLY A 781 -1.00 -50.72 60.57
CA GLY A 781 0.32 -51.17 60.17
C GLY A 781 0.82 -52.35 61.00
N LYS A 782 1.76 -53.07 60.42
CA LYS A 782 2.32 -54.32 60.91
C LYS A 782 3.03 -54.16 62.26
N TYR A 783 3.66 -53.01 62.49
CA TYR A 783 4.35 -52.65 63.73
C TYR A 783 3.60 -51.61 64.57
N ALA A 784 2.79 -50.75 63.92
CA ALA A 784 2.05 -49.67 64.57
C ALA A 784 2.96 -48.62 65.22
N THR A 785 3.98 -48.24 64.45
CA THR A 785 4.99 -47.19 64.62
C THR A 785 4.63 -45.97 63.76
N SER A 786 5.46 -44.92 63.75
CA SER A 786 5.18 -43.65 63.07
C SER A 786 6.14 -43.38 61.91
N ALA A 787 5.67 -43.57 60.67
CA ALA A 787 6.39 -43.31 59.40
C ALA A 787 6.74 -41.82 59.11
N THR A 788 6.90 -41.02 60.16
CA THR A 788 7.36 -39.62 60.11
C THR A 788 8.20 -39.25 61.36
N ASP A 789 8.49 -40.21 62.24
CA ASP A 789 9.18 -40.03 63.53
C ASP A 789 9.97 -41.31 63.87
N PRO A 790 11.27 -41.40 63.49
CA PRO A 790 12.05 -42.65 63.37
C PRO A 790 12.57 -43.22 64.71
N ASP A 791 11.84 -42.97 65.80
CA ASP A 791 12.15 -43.33 67.20
C ASP A 791 10.84 -43.12 68.00
N SER A 792 9.86 -44.03 67.85
CA SER A 792 8.48 -43.84 68.30
C SER A 792 8.31 -43.75 69.84
N ASP A 793 9.34 -44.03 70.64
CA ASP A 793 9.27 -43.97 72.10
C ASP A 793 10.36 -43.16 72.86
N ASP A 794 11.16 -42.34 72.15
CA ASP A 794 12.23 -41.45 72.68
C ASP A 794 13.43 -42.23 73.31
N ASP A 795 13.78 -43.42 72.78
CA ASP A 795 14.82 -44.34 73.30
C ASP A 795 16.23 -44.08 72.74
N TYR A 796 16.33 -43.48 71.55
CA TYR A 796 17.49 -43.35 70.65
C TYR A 796 17.77 -44.51 69.68
N LEU A 797 17.06 -45.65 69.77
CA LEU A 797 17.17 -46.75 68.80
C LEU A 797 16.02 -46.68 67.78
N PRO A 798 16.29 -46.57 66.46
CA PRO A 798 15.21 -46.45 65.48
C PRO A 798 14.34 -47.70 65.36
N ASP A 799 13.04 -47.54 65.16
CA ASP A 799 12.03 -48.62 65.17
C ASP A 799 12.37 -49.76 64.18
N GLY A 800 12.82 -49.39 62.98
CA GLY A 800 13.30 -50.29 61.93
C GLY A 800 14.58 -51.00 62.30
N ALA A 801 15.46 -50.36 63.07
CA ALA A 801 16.65 -51.01 63.61
C ALA A 801 16.26 -52.06 64.68
N GLU A 802 15.34 -51.72 65.57
CA GLU A 802 14.75 -52.62 66.57
C GLU A 802 14.11 -53.85 65.90
N VAL A 803 13.19 -53.61 64.97
CA VAL A 803 12.47 -54.64 64.23
C VAL A 803 13.39 -55.56 63.43
N GLN A 804 14.44 -55.03 62.80
CA GLN A 804 15.27 -55.79 61.85
C GLN A 804 16.53 -56.42 62.46
N PHE A 805 17.14 -55.79 63.47
CA PHE A 805 18.44 -56.22 64.02
C PHE A 805 18.37 -56.72 65.46
N TYR A 806 17.66 -56.03 66.35
CA TYR A 806 17.72 -56.28 67.80
C TYR A 806 16.60 -57.20 68.31
N GLY A 807 15.38 -57.02 67.82
CA GLY A 807 14.20 -57.83 68.14
C GLY A 807 13.42 -57.38 69.39
N THR A 808 13.49 -56.09 69.69
CA THR A 808 12.77 -55.34 70.73
C THR A 808 11.38 -54.88 70.23
N ASP A 809 10.61 -54.12 71.02
CA ASP A 809 9.21 -53.73 70.73
C ASP A 809 9.14 -52.18 70.67
N PRO A 810 9.06 -51.54 69.48
CA PRO A 810 9.33 -50.11 69.26
C PRO A 810 8.25 -49.14 69.76
N MET A 811 7.61 -49.48 70.88
CA MET A 811 6.59 -48.71 71.57
C MET A 811 6.66 -48.92 73.11
N ASP A 812 7.73 -49.52 73.63
CA ASP A 812 7.98 -49.81 75.06
C ASP A 812 9.50 -49.85 75.41
N SER A 813 10.13 -48.67 75.45
CA SER A 813 11.52 -48.22 75.79
C SER A 813 12.33 -48.91 76.93
N ASP A 814 12.05 -50.17 77.25
CA ASP A 814 12.63 -51.07 78.28
C ASP A 814 11.97 -52.46 78.06
N THR A 815 12.09 -53.04 76.85
CA THR A 815 11.32 -54.22 76.38
C THR A 815 11.44 -55.43 77.33
N ASP A 816 12.60 -55.61 77.97
CA ASP A 816 12.85 -56.66 78.98
C ASP A 816 12.23 -56.32 80.36
N GLY A 817 12.18 -55.05 80.72
CA GLY A 817 11.76 -54.54 82.03
C GLY A 817 12.86 -54.60 83.10
N ASP A 818 14.14 -54.49 82.70
CA ASP A 818 15.31 -54.41 83.59
C ASP A 818 15.44 -53.01 84.21
N GLY A 819 15.11 -51.97 83.43
CA GLY A 819 15.30 -50.55 83.76
C GLY A 819 16.51 -49.91 83.08
N ILE A 820 16.92 -50.43 81.92
CA ILE A 820 17.87 -49.85 80.96
C ILE A 820 17.09 -49.74 79.63
N PRO A 821 17.09 -48.58 78.94
CA PRO A 821 16.47 -48.47 77.61
C PRO A 821 17.18 -49.36 76.58
N ASP A 822 16.46 -49.81 75.56
CA ASP A 822 16.96 -50.76 74.58
C ASP A 822 18.11 -50.15 73.74
N GLY A 823 18.06 -48.86 73.41
CA GLY A 823 19.17 -48.08 72.81
C GLY A 823 20.40 -47.85 73.70
N ASP A 824 20.31 -48.24 74.98
CA ASP A 824 21.43 -48.31 75.94
C ASP A 824 21.85 -49.74 76.31
N GLU A 825 21.15 -50.78 75.84
CA GLU A 825 21.53 -52.20 76.00
C GLU A 825 22.66 -52.61 75.03
N PHE A 826 22.68 -52.06 73.82
CA PHE A 826 23.53 -52.51 72.71
C PHE A 826 24.79 -51.65 72.48
N ASP A 827 25.90 -52.33 72.21
CA ASP A 827 27.24 -51.80 71.84
C ASP A 827 27.86 -52.87 70.92
N THR A 828 27.67 -52.69 69.61
CA THR A 828 27.88 -53.74 68.60
C THR A 828 29.35 -53.92 68.18
N ASP A 829 30.15 -52.85 68.21
CA ASP A 829 31.57 -52.89 67.86
C ASP A 829 32.55 -52.77 69.05
N TYR A 830 32.02 -52.55 70.26
CA TYR A 830 32.71 -52.57 71.57
C TYR A 830 33.61 -51.37 71.84
N ASP A 831 33.19 -50.19 71.40
CA ASP A 831 33.89 -48.91 71.58
C ASP A 831 33.51 -48.17 72.88
N GLY A 832 32.30 -48.41 73.40
CA GLY A 832 31.77 -47.83 74.64
C GLY A 832 30.76 -46.69 74.47
N LEU A 833 30.44 -46.30 73.23
CA LEU A 833 29.16 -45.69 72.86
C LEU A 833 28.09 -46.81 72.76
N SER A 834 26.81 -46.45 72.84
CA SER A 834 25.72 -47.42 72.63
C SER A 834 25.09 -47.21 71.26
N ASP A 835 24.61 -48.27 70.63
CA ASP A 835 24.17 -48.28 69.22
C ASP A 835 23.13 -47.18 68.96
N GLY A 836 22.14 -47.01 69.85
CA GLY A 836 21.15 -45.93 69.76
C GLY A 836 21.77 -44.53 69.83
N LYS A 837 22.79 -44.31 70.68
CA LYS A 837 23.52 -43.02 70.70
C LYS A 837 24.35 -42.79 69.43
N GLU A 838 24.75 -43.84 68.71
CA GLU A 838 25.40 -43.68 67.41
C GLU A 838 24.40 -43.30 66.32
N PHE A 839 23.19 -43.89 66.34
CA PHE A 839 22.06 -43.48 65.49
C PHE A 839 21.66 -42.01 65.76
N ALA A 840 21.44 -41.63 67.01
CA ALA A 840 21.06 -40.28 67.43
C ALA A 840 22.17 -39.22 67.21
N LEU A 841 23.44 -39.63 67.09
CA LEU A 841 24.53 -38.77 66.61
C LEU A 841 24.61 -38.70 65.08
N GLY A 842 23.98 -39.63 64.36
CA GLY A 842 24.03 -39.72 62.90
C GLY A 842 25.33 -40.32 62.36
N LEU A 843 26.01 -41.19 63.11
CA LEU A 843 27.31 -41.76 62.71
C LEU A 843 27.18 -42.64 61.44
N GLN A 844 26.02 -43.25 61.21
CA GLN A 844 25.64 -43.96 59.99
C GLN A 844 25.71 -43.08 58.72
N THR A 845 25.64 -41.76 58.84
CA THR A 845 25.81 -40.82 57.71
C THR A 845 27.28 -40.55 57.34
N VAL A 846 28.23 -40.91 58.21
CA VAL A 846 29.67 -40.74 57.96
C VAL A 846 30.12 -41.83 56.97
N PRO A 847 30.85 -41.51 55.88
CA PRO A 847 31.24 -42.50 54.86
C PRO A 847 32.14 -43.65 55.36
N GLY A 848 31.52 -44.69 55.93
CA GLY A 848 32.18 -45.84 56.56
C GLY A 848 32.08 -45.87 58.10
N GLY A 849 31.32 -44.97 58.72
CA GLY A 849 31.00 -44.96 60.15
C GLY A 849 29.70 -45.71 60.51
N GLY A 850 29.17 -45.43 61.70
CA GLY A 850 27.98 -46.09 62.28
C GLY A 850 28.31 -47.37 63.04
N ILE A 851 27.27 -48.06 63.53
CA ILE A 851 27.27 -49.19 64.52
C ILE A 851 28.12 -50.44 64.23
N PHE A 852 28.97 -50.38 63.21
CA PHE A 852 29.94 -51.43 62.86
C PHE A 852 31.38 -50.89 62.69
N ASN A 853 31.65 -49.62 62.99
CA ASN A 853 32.97 -48.99 62.91
C ASN A 853 33.31 -48.09 64.13
N PRO A 854 34.20 -48.54 65.02
CA PRO A 854 34.50 -47.88 66.30
C PRO A 854 35.45 -46.67 66.18
N ASP A 855 35.59 -46.09 64.99
CA ASP A 855 36.44 -44.94 64.63
C ASP A 855 35.82 -44.35 63.35
N SER A 856 34.63 -43.74 63.50
CA SER A 856 33.72 -43.39 62.40
C SER A 856 34.32 -42.40 61.41
N ASP A 857 35.11 -41.43 61.88
CA ASP A 857 35.75 -40.39 61.08
C ASP A 857 37.22 -40.70 60.70
N LEU A 858 37.75 -41.85 61.13
CA LEU A 858 39.11 -42.36 60.85
C LEU A 858 40.21 -41.40 61.33
N ASP A 859 40.00 -40.91 62.54
CA ASP A 859 40.80 -39.97 63.31
C ASP A 859 41.86 -40.68 64.17
N GLY A 860 41.53 -41.86 64.70
CA GLY A 860 42.35 -42.66 65.62
C GLY A 860 41.92 -42.61 67.10
N LEU A 861 40.83 -41.93 67.41
CA LEU A 861 40.07 -42.03 68.67
C LEU A 861 38.87 -42.98 68.45
N LEU A 862 38.32 -43.53 69.54
CA LEU A 862 37.05 -44.27 69.44
C LEU A 862 35.87 -43.29 69.58
N ASN A 863 34.74 -43.55 68.93
CA ASN A 863 33.51 -42.75 69.00
C ASN A 863 33.09 -42.52 70.47
N GLY A 864 33.07 -43.58 71.29
CA GLY A 864 32.75 -43.55 72.72
C GLY A 864 33.77 -42.81 73.60
N ASP A 865 35.08 -43.01 73.38
CA ASP A 865 36.13 -42.24 74.07
C ASP A 865 36.05 -40.74 73.67
N GLY A 866 35.81 -40.45 72.39
CA GLY A 866 35.59 -39.11 71.86
C GLY A 866 34.42 -38.41 72.54
N TYR A 867 33.24 -39.05 72.55
CA TYR A 867 32.03 -38.50 73.13
C TYR A 867 32.11 -38.34 74.67
N TYR A 868 32.50 -39.38 75.40
CA TYR A 868 32.43 -39.41 76.86
C TYR A 868 33.67 -38.91 77.60
N VAL A 869 34.88 -39.03 77.02
CA VAL A 869 36.15 -38.71 77.71
C VAL A 869 36.74 -37.39 77.23
N TYR A 870 36.72 -37.14 75.92
CA TYR A 870 37.29 -35.93 75.31
C TYR A 870 36.25 -34.85 74.98
N HIS A 871 34.98 -35.24 74.84
CA HIS A 871 33.85 -34.39 74.44
C HIS A 871 34.01 -33.75 73.04
N THR A 872 34.60 -34.52 72.12
CA THR A 872 34.72 -34.19 70.69
C THR A 872 33.53 -34.75 69.89
N ASP A 873 33.30 -34.24 68.68
CA ASP A 873 32.25 -34.73 67.76
C ASP A 873 32.80 -35.93 66.96
N PRO A 874 32.30 -37.17 67.14
CA PRO A 874 32.84 -38.38 66.49
C PRO A 874 32.67 -38.45 64.96
N ARG A 875 32.05 -37.44 64.35
CA ARG A 875 31.89 -37.32 62.89
C ARG A 875 32.98 -36.47 62.23
N LEU A 876 33.78 -35.76 63.03
CA LEU A 876 34.62 -34.66 62.59
C LEU A 876 36.09 -34.87 62.93
N ARG A 877 36.84 -35.38 61.93
CA ARG A 877 38.28 -35.73 62.01
C ARG A 877 39.26 -34.58 62.34
N ASP A 878 38.75 -33.39 62.64
CA ASP A 878 39.42 -32.16 63.07
C ASP A 878 38.31 -31.20 63.58
N PRO A 879 37.79 -31.37 64.82
CA PRO A 879 36.60 -30.63 65.28
C PRO A 879 36.86 -29.15 65.59
N ASP A 880 38.09 -28.79 66.01
CA ASP A 880 38.44 -27.42 66.40
C ASP A 880 39.13 -26.62 65.28
N GLY A 881 39.60 -27.31 64.23
CA GLY A 881 40.20 -26.73 63.04
C GLY A 881 41.68 -26.35 63.19
N ASP A 882 42.41 -26.95 64.15
CA ASP A 882 43.84 -26.66 64.36
C ASP A 882 44.76 -27.31 63.30
N GLY A 883 44.26 -28.33 62.57
CA GLY A 883 44.96 -29.05 61.51
C GLY A 883 45.59 -30.38 61.92
N TYR A 884 45.39 -30.81 63.17
CA TYR A 884 45.58 -32.19 63.61
C TYR A 884 44.23 -32.92 63.66
N SER A 885 44.19 -34.12 64.25
CA SER A 885 42.94 -34.84 64.48
C SER A 885 42.78 -35.06 65.99
N ALA A 886 41.56 -35.13 66.50
CA ALA A 886 41.25 -35.31 67.92
C ALA A 886 42.05 -36.47 68.54
N GLY A 887 42.08 -37.64 67.92
CA GLY A 887 42.84 -38.81 68.37
C GLY A 887 44.36 -38.60 68.36
N ASN A 888 44.88 -37.74 67.46
CA ASN A 888 46.27 -37.28 67.56
C ASN A 888 46.46 -36.28 68.73
N GLY A 889 45.51 -35.37 68.96
CA GLY A 889 45.51 -34.40 70.05
C GLY A 889 45.46 -35.05 71.43
N ALA A 890 44.49 -35.96 71.63
CA ALA A 890 44.34 -36.86 72.76
C ALA A 890 45.62 -37.67 73.02
N ALA A 891 46.23 -38.25 71.97
CA ALA A 891 47.46 -39.04 72.09
C ALA A 891 48.70 -38.23 72.48
N VAL A 892 48.72 -36.90 72.25
CA VAL A 892 49.82 -36.01 72.70
C VAL A 892 49.46 -35.19 73.96
N GLY A 893 48.19 -35.16 74.37
CA GLY A 893 47.68 -34.39 75.49
C GLY A 893 47.69 -32.88 75.24
N THR A 894 47.28 -32.45 74.04
CA THR A 894 46.97 -31.04 73.73
C THR A 894 45.50 -30.70 73.93
N ASP A 895 44.65 -31.73 73.89
CA ASP A 895 43.26 -31.76 74.35
C ASP A 895 43.23 -32.40 75.75
#